data_AF-A0AAV5Y2Z5-F1
#
_entry.id   AF-A0AAV5Y2Z5-F1
#
_cell.length_a   1.000
_cell.length_b   1.000
_cell.length_c   1.000
_cell.angle_alpha   90.00
_cell.angle_beta   90.00
_cell.angle_gamma   90.00
#
_symmetry.space_group_name_H-M   'P 1'
#
loop_
_entity.id
_entity.type
_entity.pdbx_description
1 polymer ?
#
loop_
_entity_poly.entity_id
_entity_poly.type
_entity_poly.pdbx_seq_one_letter_code
_entity_poly.pdbx_strand_id
1 'polypeptide(L)'
;MRRAGLLVAIATIYLVSGKLGLQYFAFVHASASPVWPPAGVSLAAFLLFGPSIWPAIFVAAFLVNVTTAGSILTSLGIAAGNTFEGIVGAYLVGRFVGGTRAFERAADAFVFLVGAAAPSAAVSATIGVTALSLAGYAPWSSYTSIWATWWLGDVAGDILLVPAVLLWYRQPGWGRIGQRPIETAALVLCVVAVSRMVFGGAVPFATKTYPLEFVFLPVLLWAAFRFGPREAATTMVLLAGLAVTGTLRGVGAFAIGTTNESLLLLQAFVVTMAATILPVATLVWDRRRDELERARLLAREQSARAEAEERRRVAEELAGIARSFTETLNVADVGGRVVEAVLGSFGVHAAGLRLLGADGALVGVAFAGAMREQFAPGHTLAGGNGSISGLAVESGRAVWTDDAFADARLQVAGDVGLGMRAAGDAAVLAVPLRVKGQTIGALSVADRAGRRFTGNEADMLQTFADQAAVAIDNARLFEEATRQRREAEVVAALAVEIYRSLDLDRVLQQVAEAATALCGGDVTHISLSEPGTEAMRLRLAVGSRMPADTEVRLAVGTGLGGRVQLTGRPIRSVDVRADPGVHPEHRRVIETDDIRSGMVVPIRGEGKVEGLIYVSRRRVAPFTEHEEIVCQRLADHAAIAIRNSRLFAAERAARAEAHAANRAKDHFLATLSHELRTPLNAMMGWLRLLRGPRLDEAQRRHGLDVIERNARLQAQLINDLLDVSRIIAGKMELERYPLDLVPIVQEAIEAIRGDVEGKALALTVELDPATGEVLGDPVRLQQVVANLLSNAVKFTPQEGRIEIHLGREGGHARFRVTDSGEGIEPALLAHIFEPFQQADSTTTRSHQGLGLGLAIVRQLVEAHGGRVRAESAGRGQGATFSVELPIIALRTARAGAVAEPRERATLRLDGLRVLVVDDHGDARELLGLVLRERGAEVLLAGGVAEALELLARANIDVLVSDLAMPGADGYALIERVRATRGPALPAVALTAYAGVDVRERALAAGFTAHATKPVNPEDLIELLVKLPRF
;
A
#
# COMPACT_ATOMS: atom_id res chain seq x y z
N MET A 1 -38.93 59.19 -26.31
CA MET A 1 -38.83 60.49 -25.59
C MET A 1 -38.32 60.35 -24.15
N ARG A 2 -38.86 59.49 -23.28
CA ARG A 2 -38.42 59.37 -21.86
C ARG A 2 -36.92 59.06 -21.66
N ARG A 3 -36.34 58.14 -22.43
CA ARG A 3 -34.91 57.78 -22.33
C ARG A 3 -33.98 58.90 -22.82
N ALA A 4 -34.35 59.59 -23.89
CA ALA A 4 -33.62 60.76 -24.38
C ALA A 4 -33.67 61.90 -23.35
N GLY A 5 -34.83 62.15 -22.74
CA GLY A 5 -34.96 63.13 -21.65
C GLY A 5 -34.10 62.80 -20.44
N LEU A 6 -34.02 61.51 -20.06
CA LEU A 6 -33.12 61.05 -18.98
C LEU A 6 -31.64 61.26 -19.33
N LEU A 7 -31.21 60.91 -20.54
CA LEU A 7 -29.82 61.13 -20.98
C LEU A 7 -29.46 62.62 -21.00
N VAL A 8 -30.36 63.47 -21.48
CA VAL A 8 -30.19 64.92 -21.46
C VAL A 8 -30.12 65.44 -20.02
N ALA A 9 -30.99 64.95 -19.13
CA ALA A 9 -30.96 65.34 -17.72
C ALA A 9 -29.64 64.95 -17.03
N ILE A 10 -29.17 63.71 -17.21
CA ILE A 10 -27.90 63.25 -16.64
C ILE A 10 -26.73 64.06 -17.22
N ALA A 11 -26.68 64.25 -18.54
CA ALA A 11 -25.65 65.06 -19.19
C ALA A 11 -25.66 66.52 -18.68
N THR A 12 -26.85 67.10 -18.49
CA THR A 12 -27.01 68.46 -17.96
C THR A 12 -26.54 68.54 -16.50
N ILE A 13 -26.92 67.58 -15.64
CA ILE A 13 -26.49 67.55 -14.24
C ILE A 13 -24.96 67.41 -14.16
N TYR A 14 -24.35 66.52 -14.95
CA TYR A 14 -22.90 66.35 -15.01
C TYR A 14 -22.20 67.62 -15.53
N LEU A 15 -22.71 68.22 -16.61
CA LEU A 15 -22.15 69.44 -17.20
C LEU A 15 -22.19 70.60 -16.20
N VAL A 16 -23.34 70.82 -15.56
CA VAL A 16 -23.53 71.88 -14.56
C VAL A 16 -22.66 71.64 -13.34
N SER A 17 -22.63 70.42 -12.80
CA SER A 17 -21.80 70.10 -11.63
C SER A 17 -20.31 70.23 -11.94
N GLY A 18 -19.88 69.90 -13.15
CA GLY A 18 -18.49 70.04 -13.59
C GLY A 18 -18.09 71.49 -13.82
N LYS A 19 -18.98 72.30 -14.42
CA LYS A 19 -18.75 73.74 -14.58
C LYS A 19 -18.70 74.45 -13.24
N LEU A 20 -19.61 74.14 -12.32
CA LEU A 20 -19.57 74.68 -10.97
C LEU A 20 -18.29 74.23 -10.23
N GLY A 21 -17.91 72.96 -10.39
CA GLY A 21 -16.63 72.38 -9.95
C GLY A 21 -15.44 73.23 -10.36
N LEU A 22 -15.27 73.45 -11.67
CA LEU A 22 -14.11 74.17 -12.19
C LEU A 22 -14.17 75.68 -11.95
N GLN A 23 -15.36 76.29 -12.01
CA GLN A 23 -15.52 77.75 -11.90
C GLN A 23 -15.46 78.26 -10.46
N TYR A 24 -15.98 77.49 -9.50
CA TYR A 24 -16.04 77.91 -8.10
C TYR A 24 -15.09 77.15 -7.18
N PHE A 25 -14.57 75.99 -7.60
CA PHE A 25 -13.82 75.11 -6.71
C PHE A 25 -12.37 74.75 -7.13
N ALA A 26 -11.89 75.06 -8.34
CA ALA A 26 -10.55 74.63 -8.82
C ALA A 26 -9.50 75.77 -8.89
N PHE A 27 -8.32 75.64 -8.24
CA PHE A 27 -7.19 76.60 -8.41
C PHE A 27 -5.78 75.99 -8.17
N VAL A 28 -5.48 74.81 -8.73
CA VAL A 28 -4.09 74.26 -8.72
C VAL A 28 -3.61 73.97 -10.14
N HIS A 29 -4.47 73.37 -10.97
CA HIS A 29 -4.36 73.34 -12.43
C HIS A 29 -5.77 73.55 -12.99
N ALA A 30 -5.90 74.13 -14.19
CA ALA A 30 -7.18 74.53 -14.80
C ALA A 30 -8.21 73.40 -15.01
N SER A 31 -7.86 72.15 -14.66
CA SER A 31 -8.63 70.95 -14.93
C SER A 31 -8.88 70.05 -13.71
N ALA A 32 -8.43 70.41 -12.50
CA ALA A 32 -8.61 69.57 -11.30
C ALA A 32 -9.30 70.33 -10.14
N SER A 33 -10.35 69.74 -9.58
CA SER A 33 -11.13 70.28 -8.46
C SER A 33 -10.86 69.49 -7.17
N PRO A 34 -10.84 70.14 -5.99
CA PRO A 34 -10.69 69.49 -4.68
C PRO A 34 -11.78 68.47 -4.39
N VAL A 35 -13.00 68.75 -4.81
CA VAL A 35 -14.05 67.75 -4.84
C VAL A 35 -14.57 67.77 -6.26
N TRP A 36 -14.64 66.61 -6.90
CA TRP A 36 -15.19 66.50 -8.25
C TRP A 36 -16.58 65.86 -8.21
N PRO A 37 -17.65 66.64 -7.95
CA PRO A 37 -19.03 66.13 -7.99
C PRO A 37 -19.41 65.35 -9.26
N PRO A 38 -18.88 65.68 -10.46
CA PRO A 38 -19.20 64.91 -11.66
C PRO A 38 -18.81 63.43 -11.59
N ALA A 39 -17.69 63.06 -10.94
CA ALA A 39 -17.33 61.66 -10.72
C ALA A 39 -18.45 60.92 -9.98
N GLY A 40 -18.86 61.45 -8.83
CA GLY A 40 -19.94 60.84 -8.05
C GLY A 40 -21.32 60.86 -8.74
N VAL A 41 -21.63 61.90 -9.51
CA VAL A 41 -22.85 61.93 -10.35
C VAL A 41 -22.80 60.84 -11.42
N SER A 42 -21.66 60.67 -12.10
CA SER A 42 -21.45 59.65 -13.11
C SER A 42 -21.61 58.25 -12.54
N LEU A 43 -20.88 57.95 -11.47
CA LEU A 43 -20.93 56.64 -10.81
C LEU A 43 -22.35 56.33 -10.28
N ALA A 44 -23.01 57.29 -9.62
CA ALA A 44 -24.38 57.10 -9.17
C ALA A 44 -25.36 56.87 -10.33
N ALA A 45 -25.21 57.62 -11.43
CA ALA A 45 -26.06 57.45 -12.61
C ALA A 45 -25.84 56.08 -13.26
N PHE A 46 -24.60 55.60 -13.36
CA PHE A 46 -24.31 54.26 -13.89
C PHE A 46 -24.88 53.15 -13.00
N LEU A 47 -24.84 53.32 -11.68
CA LEU A 47 -25.45 52.36 -10.75
C LEU A 47 -26.98 52.33 -10.86
N LEU A 48 -27.61 53.48 -11.06
CA LEU A 48 -29.08 53.58 -11.14
C LEU A 48 -29.65 53.19 -12.51
N PHE A 49 -28.96 53.54 -13.60
CA PHE A 49 -29.49 53.46 -14.97
C PHE A 49 -28.68 52.54 -15.89
N GLY A 50 -27.58 51.95 -15.40
CA GLY A 50 -26.74 51.00 -16.10
C GLY A 50 -25.73 51.63 -17.09
N PRO A 51 -24.81 50.84 -17.66
CA PRO A 51 -23.71 51.32 -18.53
C PRO A 51 -24.20 51.98 -19.82
N SER A 52 -25.45 51.76 -20.21
CA SER A 52 -26.01 52.32 -21.44
C SER A 52 -26.11 53.85 -21.47
N ILE A 53 -25.93 54.53 -20.33
CA ILE A 53 -25.92 55.99 -20.25
C ILE A 53 -24.57 56.62 -20.61
N TRP A 54 -23.54 55.82 -20.88
CA TRP A 54 -22.18 56.31 -21.13
C TRP A 54 -22.08 57.44 -22.16
N PRO A 55 -22.89 57.51 -23.25
CA PRO A 55 -22.78 58.62 -24.20
C PRO A 55 -23.12 59.97 -23.56
N ALA A 56 -24.05 60.00 -22.60
CA ALA A 56 -24.42 61.23 -21.90
C ALA A 56 -23.29 61.74 -21.01
N ILE A 57 -22.62 60.83 -20.28
CA ILE A 57 -21.46 61.17 -19.44
C ILE A 57 -20.28 61.60 -20.31
N PHE A 58 -19.96 60.85 -21.37
CA PHE A 58 -18.86 61.17 -22.27
C PHE A 58 -19.04 62.54 -22.93
N VAL A 59 -20.22 62.81 -23.50
CA VAL A 59 -20.51 64.10 -24.14
C VAL A 59 -20.46 65.23 -23.11
N ALA A 60 -21.04 65.05 -21.92
CA ALA A 60 -20.98 66.07 -20.87
C ALA A 60 -19.54 66.33 -20.41
N ALA A 61 -18.75 65.29 -20.15
CA ALA A 61 -17.34 65.41 -19.76
C ALA A 61 -16.49 66.07 -20.85
N PHE A 62 -16.70 65.71 -22.11
CA PHE A 62 -16.05 66.36 -23.25
C PHE A 62 -16.40 67.85 -23.31
N LEU A 63 -17.68 68.21 -23.18
CA LEU A 63 -18.14 69.59 -23.19
C LEU A 63 -17.57 70.39 -22.00
N VAL A 64 -17.54 69.83 -20.79
CA VAL A 64 -16.92 70.47 -19.61
C VAL A 64 -15.45 70.80 -19.91
N ASN A 65 -14.69 69.84 -20.43
CA ASN A 65 -13.24 69.99 -20.63
C ASN A 65 -12.91 70.88 -21.83
N VAL A 66 -13.57 70.71 -22.99
CA VAL A 66 -13.26 71.49 -24.20
C VAL A 66 -13.59 72.96 -24.02
N THR A 67 -14.65 73.27 -23.28
CA THR A 67 -15.03 74.66 -22.97
C THR A 67 -14.25 75.24 -21.79
N THR A 68 -13.30 74.51 -21.20
CA THR A 68 -12.46 75.01 -20.10
C THR A 68 -10.98 75.04 -20.49
N ALA A 69 -10.46 73.96 -21.09
CA ALA A 69 -9.07 73.83 -21.52
C ALA A 69 -8.84 74.14 -23.01
N GLY A 70 -9.90 74.20 -23.83
CA GLY A 70 -9.82 74.61 -25.25
C GLY A 70 -9.26 73.57 -26.24
N SER A 71 -8.61 72.51 -25.77
CA SER A 71 -8.02 71.47 -26.63
C SER A 71 -8.95 70.28 -26.84
N ILE A 72 -9.28 69.99 -28.11
CA ILE A 72 -10.19 68.89 -28.47
C ILE A 72 -9.56 67.54 -28.07
N LEU A 73 -8.29 67.31 -28.38
CA LEU A 73 -7.64 66.02 -28.21
C LEU A 73 -7.53 65.63 -26.72
N THR A 74 -7.09 66.56 -25.86
CA THR A 74 -7.02 66.29 -24.42
C THR A 74 -8.40 66.16 -23.80
N SER A 75 -9.38 66.94 -24.26
CA SER A 75 -10.76 66.86 -23.77
C SER A 75 -11.42 65.53 -24.12
N LEU A 76 -11.12 64.94 -25.29
CA LEU A 76 -11.56 63.59 -25.64
C LEU A 76 -10.93 62.54 -24.71
N GLY A 77 -9.64 62.66 -24.42
CA GLY A 77 -8.92 61.77 -23.51
C GLY A 77 -9.49 61.82 -22.08
N ILE A 78 -9.68 63.02 -21.53
CA ILE A 78 -10.26 63.22 -20.19
C ILE A 78 -11.71 62.71 -20.16
N ALA A 79 -12.51 63.00 -21.19
CA ALA A 79 -13.88 62.49 -21.27
C ALA A 79 -13.95 60.96 -21.27
N ALA A 80 -13.02 60.30 -21.99
CA ALA A 80 -12.89 58.85 -21.96
C ALA A 80 -12.53 58.35 -20.55
N GLY A 81 -11.54 58.99 -19.89
CA GLY A 81 -11.14 58.69 -18.52
C GLY A 81 -12.29 58.75 -17.52
N ASN A 82 -13.00 59.88 -17.47
CA ASN A 82 -14.14 60.10 -16.56
C ASN A 82 -15.30 59.13 -16.84
N THR A 83 -15.51 58.75 -18.11
CA THR A 83 -16.54 57.78 -18.48
C THR A 83 -16.13 56.37 -18.03
N PHE A 84 -14.87 56.00 -18.23
CA PHE A 84 -14.35 54.71 -17.79
C PHE A 84 -14.33 54.57 -16.29
N GLU A 85 -13.96 55.61 -15.54
CA GLU A 85 -14.09 55.64 -14.08
C GLU A 85 -15.51 55.26 -13.66
N GLY A 86 -16.54 55.93 -14.21
CA GLY A 86 -17.92 55.63 -13.84
C GLY A 86 -18.35 54.20 -14.18
N ILE A 87 -17.93 53.67 -15.34
CA ILE A 87 -18.23 52.29 -15.76
C ILE A 87 -17.50 51.27 -14.88
N VAL A 88 -16.20 51.46 -14.65
CA VAL A 88 -15.37 50.59 -13.82
C VAL A 88 -15.86 50.63 -12.38
N GLY A 89 -16.16 51.81 -11.84
CA GLY A 89 -16.75 51.96 -10.51
C GLY A 89 -18.08 51.23 -10.40
N ALA A 90 -19.00 51.42 -11.36
CA ALA A 90 -20.29 50.73 -11.33
C ALA A 90 -20.14 49.20 -11.44
N TYR A 91 -19.17 48.73 -12.23
CA TYR A 91 -18.81 47.31 -12.30
C TYR A 91 -18.28 46.79 -10.96
N LEU A 92 -17.33 47.49 -10.34
CA LEU A 92 -16.74 47.10 -9.05
C LEU A 92 -17.79 47.09 -7.93
N VAL A 93 -18.62 48.13 -7.83
CA VAL A 93 -19.72 48.18 -6.86
C VAL A 93 -20.76 47.09 -7.14
N GLY A 94 -21.11 46.85 -8.40
CA GLY A 94 -21.99 45.74 -8.79
C GLY A 94 -21.42 44.38 -8.38
N ARG A 95 -20.11 44.19 -8.58
CA ARG A 95 -19.41 42.92 -8.35
C ARG A 95 -19.16 42.61 -6.88
N PHE A 96 -18.86 43.62 -6.06
CA PHE A 96 -18.39 43.42 -4.68
C PHE A 96 -19.38 43.91 -3.62
N VAL A 97 -20.30 44.81 -3.97
CA VAL A 97 -21.03 45.63 -3.00
C VAL A 97 -22.56 45.61 -3.24
N GLY A 98 -23.03 44.86 -4.25
CA GLY A 98 -24.45 44.69 -4.53
C GLY A 98 -25.10 45.87 -5.27
N GLY A 99 -24.30 46.67 -5.98
CA GLY A 99 -24.78 47.74 -6.87
C GLY A 99 -25.46 48.87 -6.10
N THR A 100 -26.73 49.12 -6.40
CA THR A 100 -27.50 50.19 -5.74
C THR A 100 -27.72 49.96 -4.24
N ARG A 101 -27.51 48.72 -3.73
CA ARG A 101 -27.67 48.35 -2.31
C ARG A 101 -26.42 48.57 -1.45
N ALA A 102 -25.42 49.25 -2.01
CA ALA A 102 -24.11 49.41 -1.41
C ALA A 102 -24.06 49.92 0.04
N PHE A 103 -25.09 50.65 0.46
CA PHE A 103 -25.15 51.26 1.79
C PHE A 103 -26.24 50.66 2.68
N GLU A 104 -26.69 49.43 2.39
CA GLU A 104 -27.57 48.69 3.29
C GLU A 104 -26.79 48.08 4.46
N ARG A 105 -25.55 47.65 4.24
CA ARG A 105 -24.67 47.04 5.25
C ARG A 105 -23.40 47.85 5.45
N ALA A 106 -22.85 47.77 6.66
CA ALA A 106 -21.61 48.45 7.01
C ALA A 106 -20.37 47.95 6.25
N ALA A 107 -20.29 46.63 6.03
CA ALA A 107 -19.21 46.03 5.25
C ALA A 107 -19.25 46.51 3.79
N ASP A 108 -20.44 46.54 3.21
CA ASP A 108 -20.67 46.97 1.83
C ASP A 108 -20.30 48.46 1.65
N ALA A 109 -20.64 49.31 2.62
CA ALA A 109 -20.23 50.71 2.64
C ALA A 109 -18.69 50.84 2.70
N PHE A 110 -17.99 50.04 3.51
CA PHE A 110 -16.53 50.06 3.58
C PHE A 110 -15.87 49.58 2.28
N VAL A 111 -16.38 48.48 1.70
CA VAL A 111 -15.89 47.93 0.43
C VAL A 111 -16.19 48.88 -0.73
N PHE A 112 -17.29 49.63 -0.72
CA PHE A 112 -17.51 50.71 -1.69
C PHE A 112 -16.38 51.73 -1.67
N LEU A 113 -16.04 52.23 -0.47
CA LEU A 113 -15.07 53.31 -0.28
C LEU A 113 -13.67 52.89 -0.74
N VAL A 114 -13.19 51.73 -0.27
CA VAL A 114 -11.81 51.27 -0.53
C VAL A 114 -11.70 50.44 -1.81
N GLY A 115 -12.69 49.59 -2.07
CA GLY A 115 -12.64 48.58 -3.13
C GLY A 115 -13.25 49.01 -4.47
N ALA A 116 -14.03 50.10 -4.50
CA ALA A 116 -14.65 50.58 -5.74
C ALA A 116 -14.31 52.03 -6.07
N ALA A 117 -14.64 53.00 -5.21
CA ALA A 117 -14.46 54.42 -5.47
C ALA A 117 -12.98 54.81 -5.70
N ALA A 118 -12.08 54.40 -4.79
CA ALA A 118 -10.66 54.69 -4.92
C ALA A 118 -10.00 54.08 -6.17
N PRO A 119 -10.21 52.79 -6.50
CA PRO A 119 -9.67 52.20 -7.72
C PRO A 119 -10.28 52.77 -9.01
N SER A 120 -11.59 53.10 -9.04
CA SER A 120 -12.20 53.66 -10.25
C SER A 120 -11.71 55.06 -10.55
N ALA A 121 -11.55 55.91 -9.53
CA ALA A 121 -11.01 57.25 -9.67
C ALA A 121 -9.58 57.24 -10.24
N ALA A 122 -8.78 56.21 -9.90
CA ALA A 122 -7.42 56.08 -10.41
C ALA A 122 -7.39 55.92 -11.94
N VAL A 123 -8.43 55.34 -12.53
CA VAL A 123 -8.56 55.19 -14.00
C VAL A 123 -8.70 56.56 -14.66
N SER A 124 -9.61 57.40 -14.15
CA SER A 124 -9.82 58.77 -14.63
C SER A 124 -8.55 59.61 -14.49
N ALA A 125 -7.95 59.64 -13.29
CA ALA A 125 -6.73 60.39 -13.02
C ALA A 125 -5.57 59.95 -13.93
N THR A 126 -5.38 58.64 -14.15
CA THR A 126 -4.30 58.12 -14.99
C THR A 126 -4.49 58.53 -16.45
N ILE A 127 -5.68 58.31 -17.00
CA ILE A 127 -5.97 58.63 -18.41
C ILE A 127 -5.93 60.15 -18.62
N GLY A 128 -6.53 60.93 -17.72
CA GLY A 128 -6.61 62.39 -17.80
C GLY A 128 -5.23 63.04 -17.72
N VAL A 129 -4.41 62.69 -16.72
CA VAL A 129 -3.07 63.28 -16.56
C VAL A 129 -2.13 62.82 -17.66
N THR A 130 -2.21 61.56 -18.10
CA THR A 130 -1.44 61.08 -19.27
C THR A 130 -1.81 61.86 -20.53
N ALA A 131 -3.09 62.10 -20.78
CA ALA A 131 -3.53 62.89 -21.93
C ALA A 131 -3.01 64.34 -21.88
N LEU A 132 -3.01 64.96 -20.70
CA LEU A 132 -2.44 66.29 -20.50
C LEU A 132 -0.92 66.34 -20.70
N SER A 133 -0.19 65.33 -20.20
CA SER A 133 1.27 65.27 -20.33
C SER A 133 1.73 64.95 -21.75
N LEU A 134 1.06 64.05 -22.45
CA LEU A 134 1.35 63.75 -23.86
C LEU A 134 1.08 64.94 -24.78
N ALA A 135 0.06 65.74 -24.48
CA ALA A 135 -0.25 66.95 -25.24
C ALA A 135 0.59 68.17 -24.82
N GLY A 136 1.51 68.02 -23.87
CA GLY A 136 2.41 69.09 -23.42
C GLY A 136 1.79 70.12 -22.49
N TYR A 137 0.56 69.91 -22.00
CA TYR A 137 -0.12 70.82 -21.06
C TYR A 137 0.27 70.59 -19.60
N ALA A 138 0.88 69.44 -19.28
CA ALA A 138 1.35 69.11 -17.93
C ALA A 138 2.79 68.54 -17.97
N PRO A 139 3.78 69.15 -17.28
CA PRO A 139 5.13 68.61 -17.23
C PRO A 139 5.16 67.22 -16.59
N TRP A 140 5.93 66.30 -17.17
CA TRP A 140 6.12 64.95 -16.63
C TRP A 140 6.69 64.95 -15.20
N SER A 141 7.48 65.97 -14.83
CA SER A 141 7.99 66.16 -13.47
C SER A 141 6.89 66.37 -12.43
N SER A 142 5.74 66.90 -12.84
CA SER A 142 4.59 67.19 -11.98
C SER A 142 3.50 66.12 -12.08
N TYR A 143 3.70 65.07 -12.90
CA TYR A 143 2.71 64.03 -13.19
C TYR A 143 2.10 63.46 -11.92
N THR A 144 2.93 63.01 -10.97
CA THR A 144 2.47 62.40 -9.72
C THR A 144 1.66 63.36 -8.85
N SER A 145 2.06 64.64 -8.80
CA SER A 145 1.32 65.64 -8.01
C SER A 145 -0.04 65.93 -8.61
N ILE A 146 -0.12 66.09 -9.94
CA ILE A 146 -1.38 66.34 -10.64
C ILE A 146 -2.29 65.11 -10.52
N TRP A 147 -1.71 63.92 -10.70
CA TRP A 147 -2.41 62.66 -10.56
C TRP A 147 -2.98 62.49 -9.15
N ALA A 148 -2.21 62.79 -8.10
CA ALA A 148 -2.68 62.66 -6.72
C ALA A 148 -3.83 63.62 -6.39
N THR A 149 -3.74 64.89 -6.80
CA THR A 149 -4.81 65.88 -6.60
C THR A 149 -6.08 65.49 -7.38
N TRP A 150 -5.92 64.99 -8.61
CA TRP A 150 -7.04 64.55 -9.45
C TRP A 150 -7.72 63.31 -8.86
N TRP A 151 -6.94 62.28 -8.58
CA TRP A 151 -7.41 61.04 -7.98
C TRP A 151 -8.16 61.31 -6.68
N LEU A 152 -7.59 62.12 -5.79
CA LEU A 152 -8.21 62.41 -4.50
C LEU A 152 -9.50 63.24 -4.65
N GLY A 153 -9.59 64.11 -5.65
CA GLY A 153 -10.79 64.89 -5.97
C GLY A 153 -11.94 64.04 -6.51
N ASP A 154 -11.62 63.10 -7.38
CA ASP A 154 -12.57 62.11 -7.93
C ASP A 154 -13.08 61.18 -6.81
N VAL A 155 -12.18 60.67 -5.96
CA VAL A 155 -12.54 59.86 -4.79
C VAL A 155 -13.46 60.64 -3.84
N ALA A 156 -13.13 61.89 -3.51
CA ALA A 156 -13.99 62.71 -2.67
C ALA A 156 -15.39 62.92 -3.30
N GLY A 157 -15.45 63.09 -4.63
CA GLY A 157 -16.70 63.19 -5.38
C GLY A 157 -17.56 61.93 -5.25
N ASP A 158 -16.99 60.77 -5.52
CA ASP A 158 -17.65 59.47 -5.42
C ASP A 158 -18.18 59.19 -4.01
N ILE A 159 -17.32 59.37 -3.00
CA ILE A 159 -17.63 59.06 -1.61
C ILE A 159 -18.70 59.98 -1.01
N LEU A 160 -18.82 61.22 -1.49
CA LEU A 160 -19.83 62.15 -1.00
C LEU A 160 -21.18 61.99 -1.72
N LEU A 161 -21.15 61.99 -3.05
CA LEU A 161 -22.37 62.11 -3.85
C LEU A 161 -23.05 60.77 -4.07
N VAL A 162 -22.31 59.67 -4.26
CA VAL A 162 -22.91 58.36 -4.55
C VAL A 162 -23.79 57.88 -3.38
N PRO A 163 -23.34 57.90 -2.11
CA PRO A 163 -24.19 57.51 -1.00
C PRO A 163 -25.43 58.39 -0.86
N ALA A 164 -25.28 59.71 -0.98
CA ALA A 164 -26.39 60.64 -0.87
C ALA A 164 -27.45 60.35 -1.95
N VAL A 165 -27.05 60.22 -3.22
CA VAL A 165 -27.95 59.98 -4.34
C VAL A 165 -28.65 58.62 -4.22
N LEU A 166 -27.91 57.54 -3.95
CA LEU A 166 -28.50 56.20 -3.85
C LEU A 166 -29.47 56.07 -2.67
N LEU A 167 -29.13 56.64 -1.51
CA LEU A 167 -29.99 56.58 -0.32
C LEU A 167 -31.28 57.39 -0.50
N TRP A 168 -31.21 58.54 -1.15
CA TRP A 168 -32.41 59.31 -1.51
C TRP A 168 -33.26 58.62 -2.59
N TYR A 169 -32.64 57.98 -3.57
CA TYR A 169 -33.36 57.23 -4.60
C TYR A 169 -34.13 56.02 -4.03
N ARG A 170 -33.53 55.30 -3.06
CA ARG A 170 -34.19 54.13 -2.44
C ARG A 170 -35.30 54.50 -1.47
N GLN A 171 -35.16 55.62 -0.76
CA GLN A 171 -36.16 56.08 0.20
C GLN A 171 -36.69 57.47 -0.21
N PRO A 172 -37.48 57.56 -1.29
CA PRO A 172 -38.05 58.81 -1.75
C PRO A 172 -39.14 59.27 -0.77
N GLY A 173 -38.83 60.27 0.05
CA GLY A 173 -39.79 60.87 1.00
C GLY A 173 -39.14 61.50 2.22
N TRP A 174 -39.88 62.34 2.94
CA TRP A 174 -39.35 63.11 4.09
C TRP A 174 -39.08 62.26 5.34
N GLY A 175 -39.44 60.97 5.33
CA GLY A 175 -39.04 59.97 6.32
C GLY A 175 -39.13 60.46 7.77
N ARG A 176 -38.04 60.28 8.53
CA ARG A 176 -37.94 60.71 9.94
C ARG A 176 -37.75 62.21 10.13
N ILE A 177 -37.23 62.91 9.13
CA ILE A 177 -37.12 64.37 9.16
C ILE A 177 -38.52 64.99 9.31
N GLY A 178 -39.50 64.50 8.54
CA GLY A 178 -40.90 64.93 8.65
C GLY A 178 -41.57 64.53 9.97
N GLN A 179 -41.17 63.41 10.56
CA GLN A 179 -41.70 62.93 11.85
C GLN A 179 -41.09 63.66 13.06
N ARG A 180 -39.96 64.36 12.88
CA ARG A 180 -39.20 65.02 13.96
C ARG A 180 -38.74 66.42 13.53
N PRO A 181 -39.66 67.35 13.31
CA PRO A 181 -39.33 68.66 12.76
C PRO A 181 -38.41 69.48 13.68
N ILE A 182 -38.60 69.42 15.00
CA ILE A 182 -37.80 70.16 15.99
C ILE A 182 -36.34 69.68 15.98
N GLU A 183 -36.12 68.36 16.05
CA GLU A 183 -34.77 67.80 16.05
C GLU A 183 -34.06 68.03 14.71
N THR A 184 -34.80 68.00 13.60
CA THR A 184 -34.24 68.33 12.28
C THR A 184 -33.81 69.80 12.24
N ALA A 185 -34.66 70.73 12.70
CA ALA A 185 -34.32 72.14 12.75
C ALA A 185 -33.08 72.39 13.62
N ALA A 186 -32.96 71.69 14.76
CA ALA A 186 -31.78 71.73 15.61
C ALA A 186 -30.53 71.17 14.91
N LEU A 187 -30.63 70.05 14.18
CA LEU A 187 -29.52 69.51 13.38
C LEU A 187 -29.05 70.51 12.33
N VAL A 188 -29.96 71.11 11.56
CA VAL A 188 -29.63 72.12 10.55
C VAL A 188 -28.97 73.33 11.20
N LEU A 189 -29.50 73.82 12.33
CA LEU A 189 -28.92 74.95 13.05
C LEU A 189 -27.51 74.63 13.56
N CYS A 190 -27.29 73.43 14.12
CA CYS A 190 -25.97 72.97 14.55
C CYS A 190 -24.99 72.89 13.37
N VAL A 191 -25.40 72.31 12.23
CA VAL A 191 -24.57 72.23 11.01
C VAL A 191 -24.16 73.64 10.57
N VAL A 192 -25.09 74.59 10.52
CA VAL A 192 -24.79 75.98 10.12
C VAL A 192 -23.89 76.68 11.13
N ALA A 193 -24.15 76.54 12.42
CA ALA A 193 -23.38 77.18 13.49
C ALA A 193 -21.94 76.66 13.52
N VAL A 194 -21.74 75.34 13.52
CA VAL A 194 -20.40 74.73 13.50
C VAL A 194 -19.69 75.06 12.18
N SER A 195 -20.40 75.07 11.04
CA SER A 195 -19.83 75.49 9.75
C SER A 195 -19.30 76.92 9.76
N ARG A 196 -20.06 77.87 10.32
CA ARG A 196 -19.59 79.25 10.47
C ARG A 196 -18.42 79.37 11.45
N MET A 197 -18.44 78.59 12.53
CA MET A 197 -17.39 78.58 13.53
C MET A 197 -16.05 78.09 12.95
N VAL A 198 -16.06 76.99 12.21
CA VAL A 198 -14.84 76.31 11.74
C VAL A 198 -14.39 76.80 10.37
N PHE A 199 -15.31 77.06 9.44
CA PHE A 199 -15.00 77.43 8.05
C PHE A 199 -15.35 78.88 7.69
N GLY A 200 -16.15 79.55 8.52
CA GLY A 200 -16.61 80.92 8.29
C GLY A 200 -15.77 82.02 8.95
N GLY A 201 -14.73 81.66 9.73
CA GLY A 201 -13.85 82.62 10.39
C GLY A 201 -14.49 83.39 11.55
N ALA A 202 -15.64 82.92 12.05
CA ALA A 202 -16.38 83.60 13.12
C ALA A 202 -15.65 83.61 14.48
N VAL A 203 -14.64 82.75 14.66
CA VAL A 203 -13.87 82.65 15.91
C VAL A 203 -12.39 82.97 15.62
N PRO A 204 -11.75 83.90 16.36
CA PRO A 204 -10.37 84.34 16.09
C PRO A 204 -9.31 83.23 16.17
N PHE A 205 -9.61 82.12 16.84
CA PHE A 205 -8.70 80.97 16.98
C PHE A 205 -8.79 79.99 15.79
N ALA A 206 -9.77 80.13 14.90
CA ALA A 206 -9.94 79.24 13.74
C ALA A 206 -8.80 79.35 12.70
N THR A 207 -7.92 80.34 12.84
CA THR A 207 -6.73 80.56 12.01
C THR A 207 -5.41 80.15 12.70
N LYS A 208 -5.45 79.52 13.89
CA LYS A 208 -4.26 79.07 14.62
C LYS A 208 -4.41 77.63 15.12
N THR A 209 -3.56 76.73 14.61
CA THR A 209 -3.04 75.43 15.14
C THR A 209 -3.95 74.45 15.90
N TYR A 210 -5.22 74.75 16.16
CA TYR A 210 -6.15 73.87 16.87
C TYR A 210 -7.00 73.08 15.88
N PRO A 211 -7.19 71.76 16.09
CA PRO A 211 -7.89 70.89 15.17
C PRO A 211 -9.42 71.01 15.34
N LEU A 212 -9.97 72.21 15.12
CA LEU A 212 -11.40 72.53 15.29
C LEU A 212 -12.30 71.84 14.26
N GLU A 213 -11.73 71.31 13.17
CA GLU A 213 -12.40 70.51 12.15
C GLU A 213 -13.08 69.25 12.71
N PHE A 214 -12.64 68.71 13.84
CA PHE A 214 -13.29 67.53 14.45
C PHE A 214 -14.57 67.84 15.21
N VAL A 215 -14.93 69.11 15.42
CA VAL A 215 -16.20 69.49 16.10
C VAL A 215 -17.43 69.07 15.28
N PHE A 216 -17.28 68.78 13.99
CA PHE A 216 -18.38 68.23 13.19
C PHE A 216 -18.68 66.76 13.48
N LEU A 217 -17.73 66.01 14.06
CA LEU A 217 -17.90 64.58 14.28
C LEU A 217 -19.12 64.27 15.16
N PRO A 218 -19.36 64.94 16.31
CA PRO A 218 -20.59 64.77 17.08
C PRO A 218 -21.88 65.08 16.30
N VAL A 219 -21.87 66.10 15.44
CA VAL A 219 -23.04 66.50 14.64
C VAL A 219 -23.36 65.43 13.58
N LEU A 220 -22.34 64.90 12.92
CA LEU A 220 -22.44 63.83 11.94
C LEU A 220 -22.86 62.50 12.58
N LEU A 221 -22.32 62.16 13.75
CA LEU A 221 -22.75 61.00 14.52
C LEU A 221 -24.20 61.17 15.00
N TRP A 222 -24.60 62.36 15.42
CA TRP A 222 -25.99 62.61 15.79
C TRP A 222 -26.93 62.39 14.62
N ALA A 223 -26.59 62.90 13.42
CA ALA A 223 -27.33 62.64 12.19
C ALA A 223 -27.45 61.13 11.91
N ALA A 224 -26.33 60.40 11.99
CA ALA A 224 -26.26 58.96 11.75
C ALA A 224 -27.12 58.13 12.72
N PHE A 225 -27.00 58.37 14.03
CA PHE A 225 -27.69 57.58 15.05
C PHE A 225 -29.18 57.91 15.16
N ARG A 226 -29.55 59.17 14.94
CA ARG A 226 -30.91 59.66 15.19
C ARG A 226 -31.80 59.56 13.96
N PHE A 227 -31.28 59.95 12.80
CA PHE A 227 -32.05 60.05 11.57
C PHE A 227 -31.76 58.90 10.60
N GLY A 228 -30.48 58.57 10.41
CA GLY A 228 -30.04 57.42 9.63
C GLY A 228 -28.91 57.74 8.64
N PRO A 229 -28.49 56.75 7.82
CA PRO A 229 -27.39 56.92 6.87
C PRO A 229 -27.69 57.94 5.76
N ARG A 230 -28.96 58.10 5.36
CA ARG A 230 -29.38 59.06 4.33
C ARG A 230 -29.13 60.51 4.78
N GLU A 231 -29.57 60.84 5.99
CA GLU A 231 -29.39 62.16 6.57
C GLU A 231 -27.94 62.44 6.92
N ALA A 232 -27.19 61.43 7.37
CA ALA A 232 -25.75 61.55 7.60
C ALA A 232 -24.99 61.86 6.30
N ALA A 233 -25.27 61.14 5.20
CA ALA A 233 -24.66 61.40 3.89
C ALA A 233 -25.04 62.80 3.36
N THR A 234 -26.30 63.20 3.50
CA THR A 234 -26.76 64.54 3.09
C THR A 234 -26.06 65.64 3.88
N THR A 235 -25.93 65.46 5.20
CA THR A 235 -25.22 66.39 6.08
C THR A 235 -23.75 66.49 5.69
N MET A 236 -23.11 65.36 5.34
CA MET A 236 -21.72 65.33 4.88
C MET A 236 -21.52 66.15 3.58
N VAL A 237 -22.42 66.00 2.60
CA VAL A 237 -22.36 66.78 1.34
C VAL A 237 -22.48 68.28 1.61
N LEU A 238 -23.41 68.70 2.48
CA LEU A 238 -23.58 70.11 2.85
C LEU A 238 -22.35 70.66 3.57
N LEU A 239 -21.78 69.89 4.50
CA LEU A 239 -20.57 70.27 5.22
C LEU A 239 -19.37 70.39 4.29
N ALA A 240 -19.16 69.42 3.40
CA ALA A 240 -18.07 69.47 2.43
C ALA A 240 -18.18 70.72 1.54
N GLY A 241 -19.36 71.05 1.02
CA GLY A 241 -19.56 72.27 0.22
C GLY A 241 -19.23 73.56 0.99
N LEU A 242 -19.65 73.65 2.26
CA LEU A 242 -19.33 74.80 3.12
C LEU A 242 -17.84 74.87 3.46
N ALA A 243 -17.20 73.73 3.72
CA ALA A 243 -15.77 73.64 4.02
C ALA A 243 -14.90 74.04 2.82
N VAL A 244 -15.26 73.57 1.60
CA VAL A 244 -14.59 73.97 0.36
C VAL A 244 -14.72 75.48 0.16
N THR A 245 -15.92 76.03 0.32
CA THR A 245 -16.17 77.47 0.14
C THR A 245 -15.38 78.33 1.13
N GLY A 246 -15.32 77.93 2.42
CA GLY A 246 -14.53 78.63 3.43
C GLY A 246 -13.04 78.61 3.10
N THR A 247 -12.51 77.41 2.82
CA THR A 247 -11.09 77.20 2.50
C THR A 247 -10.64 78.04 1.30
N LEU A 248 -11.46 78.11 0.24
CA LEU A 248 -11.16 78.91 -0.96
C LEU A 248 -11.21 80.42 -0.73
N ARG A 249 -11.97 80.89 0.26
CA ARG A 249 -11.95 82.29 0.68
C ARG A 249 -10.75 82.63 1.56
N GLY A 250 -9.86 81.67 1.81
CA GLY A 250 -8.71 81.81 2.69
C GLY A 250 -9.10 81.86 4.17
N VAL A 251 -10.26 81.33 4.53
CA VAL A 251 -10.81 81.40 5.89
C VAL A 251 -11.13 80.00 6.41
N GLY A 252 -10.82 79.75 7.68
CA GLY A 252 -11.19 78.51 8.38
C GLY A 252 -10.05 77.51 8.51
N ALA A 253 -10.37 76.37 9.14
CA ALA A 253 -9.38 75.42 9.66
C ALA A 253 -8.40 74.84 8.63
N PHE A 254 -8.82 74.70 7.37
CA PHE A 254 -7.97 74.14 6.32
C PHE A 254 -7.19 75.18 5.51
N ALA A 255 -7.44 76.49 5.70
CA ALA A 255 -6.76 77.55 4.96
C ALA A 255 -5.32 77.79 5.48
N ILE A 256 -4.47 76.77 5.35
CA ILE A 256 -3.09 76.73 5.83
C ILE A 256 -2.14 76.55 4.63
N GLY A 257 -1.06 77.32 4.62
CA GLY A 257 -0.02 77.22 3.59
C GLY A 257 -0.49 77.68 2.22
N THR A 258 -0.16 76.91 1.20
CA THR A 258 -0.64 77.16 -0.17
C THR A 258 -2.09 76.70 -0.32
N THR A 259 -2.82 77.31 -1.26
CA THR A 259 -4.20 76.90 -1.58
C THR A 259 -4.28 75.41 -1.93
N ASN A 260 -3.27 74.85 -2.61
CA ASN A 260 -3.22 73.42 -2.90
C ASN A 260 -3.11 72.55 -1.63
N GLU A 261 -2.21 72.90 -0.71
CA GLU A 261 -2.07 72.18 0.57
C GLU A 261 -3.35 72.25 1.39
N SER A 262 -3.97 73.43 1.45
CA SER A 262 -5.25 73.65 2.11
C SER A 262 -6.36 72.74 1.56
N LEU A 263 -6.41 72.59 0.23
CA LEU A 263 -7.40 71.79 -0.46
C LEU A 263 -7.13 70.29 -0.33
N LEU A 264 -5.86 69.86 -0.34
CA LEU A 264 -5.46 68.48 -0.08
C LEU A 264 -5.80 68.05 1.35
N LEU A 265 -5.60 68.93 2.34
CA LEU A 265 -5.99 68.66 3.73
C LEU A 265 -7.51 68.54 3.87
N LEU A 266 -8.25 69.44 3.23
CA LEU A 266 -9.71 69.36 3.19
C LEU A 266 -10.19 68.06 2.53
N GLN A 267 -9.60 67.68 1.40
CA GLN A 267 -9.90 66.43 0.71
C GLN A 267 -9.66 65.21 1.61
N ALA A 268 -8.49 65.13 2.23
CA ALA A 268 -8.13 64.05 3.14
C ALA A 268 -9.11 63.99 4.32
N PHE A 269 -9.49 65.14 4.88
CA PHE A 269 -10.47 65.22 5.96
C PHE A 269 -11.85 64.72 5.52
N VAL A 270 -12.35 65.18 4.37
CA VAL A 270 -13.67 64.80 3.86
C VAL A 270 -13.74 63.30 3.55
N VAL A 271 -12.69 62.75 2.91
CA VAL A 271 -12.58 61.31 2.66
C VAL A 271 -12.55 60.54 3.98
N THR A 272 -11.78 60.98 4.97
CA THR A 272 -11.69 60.33 6.30
C THR A 272 -13.02 60.37 7.04
N MET A 273 -13.73 61.51 7.03
CA MET A 273 -15.03 61.67 7.68
C MET A 273 -16.10 60.83 7.01
N ALA A 274 -16.17 60.82 5.68
CA ALA A 274 -17.12 59.98 4.97
C ALA A 274 -16.80 58.48 5.15
N ALA A 275 -15.52 58.11 5.16
CA ALA A 275 -15.08 56.73 5.39
C ALA A 275 -15.39 56.20 6.79
N THR A 276 -15.56 57.09 7.78
CA THR A 276 -15.88 56.72 9.16
C THR A 276 -17.37 56.81 9.45
N ILE A 277 -18.01 57.94 9.12
CA ILE A 277 -19.41 58.20 9.46
C ILE A 277 -20.37 57.30 8.68
N LEU A 278 -20.11 57.05 7.39
CA LEU A 278 -21.05 56.31 6.56
C LEU A 278 -21.14 54.82 6.99
N PRO A 279 -20.03 54.07 7.19
CA PRO A 279 -20.10 52.72 7.74
C PRO A 279 -20.72 52.68 9.13
N VAL A 280 -20.39 53.62 10.03
CA VAL A 280 -21.00 53.69 11.38
C VAL A 280 -22.52 53.90 11.29
N ALA A 281 -22.97 54.81 10.43
CA ALA A 281 -24.40 55.07 10.23
C ALA A 281 -25.13 53.82 9.71
N THR A 282 -24.53 53.12 8.75
CA THR A 282 -25.10 51.86 8.24
C THR A 282 -25.06 50.74 9.28
N LEU A 283 -24.00 50.60 10.09
CA LEU A 283 -23.87 49.56 11.12
C LEU A 283 -24.92 49.68 12.22
N VAL A 284 -25.07 50.89 12.75
CA VAL A 284 -26.06 51.18 13.80
C VAL A 284 -27.47 50.91 13.30
N TRP A 285 -27.71 51.20 12.01
CA TRP A 285 -29.02 51.02 11.42
C TRP A 285 -29.33 49.56 11.05
N ASP A 286 -28.35 48.82 10.55
CA ASP A 286 -28.44 47.39 10.27
C ASP A 286 -28.83 46.63 11.54
N ARG A 287 -28.12 46.91 12.65
CA ARG A 287 -28.43 46.31 13.96
C ARG A 287 -29.84 46.62 14.44
N ARG A 288 -30.30 47.88 14.31
CA ARG A 288 -31.67 48.26 14.70
C ARG A 288 -32.73 47.63 13.82
N ARG A 289 -32.44 47.42 12.54
CA ARG A 289 -33.35 46.75 11.59
C ARG A 289 -33.50 45.28 11.95
N ASP A 290 -32.39 44.60 12.22
CA ASP A 290 -32.37 43.20 12.67
C ASP A 290 -33.11 43.00 13.99
N GLU A 291 -32.92 43.89 14.96
CA GLU A 291 -33.62 43.81 16.26
C GLU A 291 -35.15 43.95 16.10
N LEU A 292 -35.61 44.86 15.23
CA LEU A 292 -37.04 45.05 14.94
C LEU A 292 -37.64 43.87 14.14
N GLU A 293 -36.87 43.28 13.23
CA GLU A 293 -37.29 42.11 12.46
C GLU A 293 -37.36 40.87 13.35
N ARG A 294 -36.37 40.66 14.23
CA ARG A 294 -36.40 39.60 15.26
C ARG A 294 -37.59 39.75 16.19
N ALA A 295 -37.90 40.96 16.66
CA ALA A 295 -39.06 41.18 17.53
C ALA A 295 -40.39 40.82 16.83
N ARG A 296 -40.52 41.12 15.53
CA ARG A 296 -41.71 40.76 14.73
C ARG A 296 -41.80 39.27 14.43
N LEU A 297 -40.66 38.61 14.17
CA LEU A 297 -40.59 37.17 13.97
C LEU A 297 -40.93 36.43 15.28
N LEU A 298 -40.38 36.86 16.41
CA LEU A 298 -40.68 36.29 17.74
C LEU A 298 -42.16 36.45 18.11
N ALA A 299 -42.79 37.59 17.80
CA ALA A 299 -44.22 37.77 18.07
C ALA A 299 -45.11 36.87 17.19
N ARG A 300 -44.78 36.69 15.90
CA ARG A 300 -45.48 35.74 15.02
C ARG A 300 -45.24 34.29 15.44
N GLU A 301 -44.01 33.97 15.81
CA GLU A 301 -43.61 32.66 16.31
C GLU A 301 -44.32 32.33 17.62
N GLN A 302 -44.48 33.28 18.54
CA GLN A 302 -45.21 33.08 19.80
C GLN A 302 -46.71 32.83 19.58
N SER A 303 -47.35 33.59 18.69
CA SER A 303 -48.77 33.36 18.35
C SER A 303 -48.97 32.00 17.65
N ALA A 304 -48.06 31.63 16.75
CA ALA A 304 -48.10 30.32 16.09
C ALA A 304 -47.72 29.19 17.04
N ARG A 305 -46.83 29.42 18.02
CA ARG A 305 -46.43 28.45 19.04
C ARG A 305 -47.56 28.17 20.02
N ALA A 306 -48.36 29.14 20.44
CA ALA A 306 -49.48 28.87 21.34
C ALA A 306 -50.53 27.95 20.68
N GLU A 307 -50.88 28.22 19.43
CA GLU A 307 -51.84 27.40 18.67
C GLU A 307 -51.25 26.05 18.25
N ALA A 308 -49.93 26.01 17.96
CA ALA A 308 -49.21 24.76 17.73
C ALA A 308 -48.98 23.95 19.02
N GLU A 309 -48.80 24.56 20.19
CA GLU A 309 -48.59 23.88 21.47
C GLU A 309 -49.85 23.19 21.94
N GLU A 310 -51.04 23.75 21.71
CA GLU A 310 -52.31 23.09 22.03
C GLU A 310 -52.56 21.87 21.12
N ARG A 311 -52.33 22.00 19.80
CA ARG A 311 -52.36 20.85 18.87
C ARG A 311 -51.26 19.84 19.16
N ARG A 312 -50.06 20.31 19.53
CA ARG A 312 -48.91 19.49 19.88
C ARG A 312 -49.14 18.77 21.20
N ARG A 313 -49.86 19.34 22.17
CA ARG A 313 -50.16 18.69 23.45
C ARG A 313 -51.08 17.48 23.26
N VAL A 314 -52.15 17.62 22.48
CA VAL A 314 -53.04 16.50 22.10
C VAL A 314 -52.28 15.47 21.25
N ALA A 315 -51.44 15.93 20.30
CA ALA A 315 -50.59 15.04 19.52
C ALA A 315 -49.48 14.37 20.36
N GLU A 316 -48.95 15.01 21.41
CA GLU A 316 -47.93 14.47 22.32
C GLU A 316 -48.52 13.45 23.27
N GLU A 317 -49.78 13.62 23.69
CA GLU A 317 -50.50 12.66 24.51
C GLU A 317 -50.80 11.38 23.70
N LEU A 318 -51.33 11.53 22.48
CA LEU A 318 -51.53 10.42 21.54
C LEU A 318 -50.20 9.80 21.06
N ALA A 319 -49.17 10.61 20.80
CA ALA A 319 -47.82 10.13 20.50
C ALA A 319 -47.13 9.53 21.72
N GLY A 320 -47.52 9.89 22.95
CA GLY A 320 -47.04 9.30 24.20
C GLY A 320 -47.53 7.87 24.34
N ILE A 321 -48.85 7.69 24.16
CA ILE A 321 -49.47 6.37 24.10
C ILE A 321 -48.89 5.55 22.94
N ALA A 322 -48.75 6.15 21.74
CA ALA A 322 -48.15 5.46 20.60
C ALA A 322 -46.67 5.12 20.78
N ARG A 323 -45.86 5.97 21.42
CA ARG A 323 -44.45 5.68 21.75
C ARG A 323 -44.34 4.54 22.75
N SER A 324 -45.27 4.40 23.69
CA SER A 324 -45.28 3.29 24.63
C SER A 324 -45.38 1.92 23.91
N PHE A 325 -45.87 1.88 22.66
CA PHE A 325 -45.89 0.65 21.87
C PHE A 325 -44.49 0.22 21.44
N THR A 326 -43.58 1.17 21.20
CA THR A 326 -42.18 0.89 20.79
C THR A 326 -41.26 0.46 21.92
N GLU A 327 -41.70 0.55 23.18
CA GLU A 327 -40.91 0.15 24.35
C GLU A 327 -40.74 -1.36 24.46
N THR A 328 -41.66 -2.12 23.88
CA THR A 328 -41.55 -3.58 23.81
C THR A 328 -41.18 -4.01 22.39
N LEU A 329 -40.29 -4.98 22.31
CA LEU A 329 -39.80 -5.55 21.06
C LEU A 329 -40.45 -6.91 20.76
N ASN A 330 -41.53 -7.25 21.46
CA ASN A 330 -42.32 -8.46 21.24
C ASN A 330 -43.64 -8.09 20.54
N VAL A 331 -43.88 -8.68 19.37
CA VAL A 331 -45.06 -8.40 18.54
C VAL A 331 -46.39 -8.63 19.28
N ALA A 332 -46.48 -9.65 20.14
CA ALA A 332 -47.69 -9.94 20.91
C ALA A 332 -47.95 -8.88 22.00
N ASP A 333 -46.90 -8.42 22.67
CA ASP A 333 -47.00 -7.37 23.69
C ASP A 333 -47.36 -6.01 23.07
N VAL A 334 -46.74 -5.68 21.92
CA VAL A 334 -47.12 -4.49 21.13
C VAL A 334 -48.60 -4.58 20.77
N GLY A 335 -49.04 -5.72 20.23
CA GLY A 335 -50.43 -5.96 19.86
C GLY A 335 -51.37 -5.75 21.04
N GLY A 336 -51.06 -6.32 22.20
CA GLY A 336 -51.83 -6.18 23.44
C GLY A 336 -51.97 -4.73 23.90
N ARG A 337 -50.87 -3.98 23.94
CA ARG A 337 -50.89 -2.55 24.33
C ARG A 337 -51.71 -1.71 23.36
N VAL A 338 -51.62 -1.97 22.06
CA VAL A 338 -52.37 -1.24 21.02
C VAL A 338 -53.87 -1.46 21.20
N VAL A 339 -54.32 -2.72 21.33
CA VAL A 339 -55.76 -3.00 21.42
C VAL A 339 -56.38 -2.46 22.72
N GLU A 340 -55.65 -2.46 23.84
CA GLU A 340 -56.11 -1.87 25.10
C GLU A 340 -56.18 -0.33 25.03
N ALA A 341 -55.17 0.31 24.43
CA ALA A 341 -55.15 1.76 24.25
C ALA A 341 -56.30 2.26 23.35
N VAL A 342 -56.59 1.51 22.28
CA VAL A 342 -57.69 1.78 21.36
C VAL A 342 -59.05 1.57 22.05
N LEU A 343 -59.22 0.48 22.80
CA LEU A 343 -60.45 0.19 23.56
C LEU A 343 -60.79 1.37 24.50
N GLY A 344 -59.81 1.86 25.26
CA GLY A 344 -59.99 2.97 26.20
C GLY A 344 -60.21 4.34 25.53
N SER A 345 -59.52 4.62 24.41
CA SER A 345 -59.60 5.92 23.74
C SER A 345 -60.88 6.13 22.94
N PHE A 346 -61.44 5.04 22.39
CA PHE A 346 -62.66 5.10 21.58
C PHE A 346 -63.92 4.76 22.36
N GLY A 347 -63.80 4.22 23.58
CA GLY A 347 -64.95 3.83 24.40
C GLY A 347 -65.82 2.75 23.75
N VAL A 348 -65.21 1.89 22.95
CA VAL A 348 -65.87 0.81 22.18
C VAL A 348 -65.94 -0.49 22.98
N HIS A 349 -66.77 -1.42 22.54
CA HIS A 349 -66.99 -2.70 23.22
C HIS A 349 -65.85 -3.70 23.02
N ALA A 350 -65.20 -3.67 21.85
CA ALA A 350 -64.11 -4.58 21.52
C ALA A 350 -63.09 -3.99 20.56
N ALA A 351 -61.86 -4.52 20.61
CA ALA A 351 -60.78 -4.19 19.68
C ALA A 351 -59.96 -5.45 19.33
N GLY A 352 -59.40 -5.46 18.12
CA GLY A 352 -58.60 -6.58 17.62
C GLY A 352 -57.52 -6.13 16.66
N LEU A 353 -56.36 -6.76 16.75
CA LEU A 353 -55.22 -6.57 15.85
C LEU A 353 -54.87 -7.89 15.17
N ARG A 354 -54.84 -7.87 13.84
CA ARG A 354 -54.53 -9.04 13.01
C ARG A 354 -53.42 -8.72 12.03
N LEU A 355 -52.50 -9.66 11.81
CA LEU A 355 -51.42 -9.55 10.83
C LEU A 355 -51.68 -10.42 9.61
N LEU A 356 -51.27 -9.93 8.45
CA LEU A 356 -51.41 -10.63 7.18
C LEU A 356 -50.36 -11.74 7.07
N GLY A 357 -50.83 -12.98 6.91
CA GLY A 357 -50.01 -14.15 6.62
C GLY A 357 -49.62 -14.24 5.15
N ALA A 358 -48.63 -15.09 4.85
CA ALA A 358 -48.13 -15.29 3.48
C ALA A 358 -49.16 -15.94 2.55
N ASP A 359 -50.14 -16.64 3.12
CA ASP A 359 -51.30 -17.25 2.44
C ASP A 359 -52.46 -16.27 2.23
N GLY A 360 -52.31 -15.01 2.65
CA GLY A 360 -53.34 -13.97 2.57
C GLY A 360 -54.39 -14.02 3.69
N ALA A 361 -54.27 -14.93 4.64
CA ALA A 361 -55.14 -14.98 5.82
C ALA A 361 -54.72 -13.92 6.86
N LEU A 362 -55.68 -13.41 7.63
CA LEU A 362 -55.42 -12.48 8.72
C LEU A 362 -55.36 -13.23 10.04
N VAL A 363 -54.17 -13.30 10.65
CA VAL A 363 -53.89 -14.02 11.89
C VAL A 363 -53.99 -13.06 13.08
N GLY A 364 -54.82 -13.38 14.06
CA GLY A 364 -55.00 -12.62 15.29
C GLY A 364 -53.76 -12.60 16.17
N VAL A 365 -53.25 -11.40 16.44
CA VAL A 365 -52.11 -11.20 17.34
C VAL A 365 -52.60 -10.83 18.74
N ALA A 366 -53.60 -9.97 18.84
CA ALA A 366 -54.14 -9.50 20.10
C ALA A 366 -55.61 -9.10 19.99
N PHE A 367 -56.34 -9.29 21.09
CA PHE A 367 -57.76 -8.95 21.22
C PHE A 367 -58.01 -8.31 22.60
N ALA A 368 -58.94 -7.37 22.67
CA ALA A 368 -59.38 -6.69 23.89
C ALA A 368 -60.91 -6.48 23.90
N GLY A 369 -61.46 -6.26 25.10
CA GLY A 369 -62.91 -6.21 25.33
C GLY A 369 -63.58 -7.54 25.01
N ALA A 370 -64.83 -7.50 24.52
CA ALA A 370 -65.62 -8.71 24.27
C ALA A 370 -65.00 -9.66 23.22
N MET A 371 -64.17 -9.14 22.30
CA MET A 371 -63.48 -9.96 21.30
C MET A 371 -62.42 -10.89 21.94
N ARG A 372 -61.87 -10.56 23.11
CA ARG A 372 -60.92 -11.42 23.85
C ARG A 372 -61.59 -12.69 24.39
N GLU A 373 -62.87 -12.61 24.75
CA GLU A 373 -63.62 -13.75 25.28
C GLU A 373 -64.00 -14.76 24.18
N GLN A 374 -64.03 -14.30 22.91
CA GLN A 374 -64.47 -15.10 21.77
C GLN A 374 -63.32 -15.61 20.89
N PHE A 375 -62.18 -14.92 20.86
CA PHE A 375 -61.07 -15.26 19.98
C PHE A 375 -59.72 -15.31 20.72
N ALA A 376 -58.96 -16.38 20.50
CA ALA A 376 -57.61 -16.54 21.02
C ALA A 376 -56.55 -16.04 20.01
N PRO A 377 -55.37 -15.59 20.48
CA PRO A 377 -54.23 -15.34 19.58
C PRO A 377 -53.94 -16.55 18.69
N GLY A 378 -53.65 -16.30 17.41
CA GLY A 378 -53.52 -17.32 16.37
C GLY A 378 -54.81 -17.63 15.60
N HIS A 379 -55.97 -17.12 16.02
CA HIS A 379 -57.23 -17.22 15.26
C HIS A 379 -57.07 -16.61 13.86
N THR A 380 -57.57 -17.28 12.82
CA THR A 380 -57.41 -16.85 11.43
C THR A 380 -58.72 -16.39 10.82
N LEU A 381 -58.65 -15.32 10.03
CA LEU A 381 -59.73 -14.86 9.17
C LEU A 381 -59.33 -15.02 7.71
N ALA A 382 -60.29 -15.42 6.88
CA ALA A 382 -60.14 -15.30 5.44
C ALA A 382 -60.04 -13.83 5.03
N GLY A 383 -59.14 -13.52 4.09
CA GLY A 383 -59.03 -12.18 3.50
C GLY A 383 -60.25 -11.79 2.66
N GLY A 384 -60.38 -10.50 2.33
CA GLY A 384 -61.45 -9.98 1.48
C GLY A 384 -62.77 -9.71 2.21
N ASN A 385 -63.90 -10.01 1.57
CA ASN A 385 -65.24 -9.63 2.02
C ASN A 385 -65.83 -10.45 3.20
N GLY A 386 -65.07 -11.40 3.74
CA GLY A 386 -65.47 -12.18 4.93
C GLY A 386 -65.45 -11.37 6.24
N SER A 387 -64.82 -10.20 6.26
CA SER A 387 -64.83 -9.28 7.41
C SER A 387 -64.50 -7.84 7.00
N ILE A 388 -64.86 -6.86 7.85
CA ILE A 388 -64.46 -5.46 7.66
C ILE A 388 -62.93 -5.30 7.71
N SER A 389 -62.23 -6.08 8.54
CA SER A 389 -60.76 -6.14 8.56
C SER A 389 -60.18 -6.61 7.22
N GLY A 390 -60.79 -7.62 6.60
CA GLY A 390 -60.38 -8.13 5.28
C GLY A 390 -60.55 -7.09 4.18
N LEU A 391 -61.70 -6.39 4.15
CA LEU A 391 -61.95 -5.29 3.21
C LEU A 391 -61.00 -4.10 3.41
N ALA A 392 -60.64 -3.77 4.65
CA ALA A 392 -59.68 -2.70 4.94
C ALA A 392 -58.27 -3.03 4.43
N VAL A 393 -57.87 -4.30 4.52
CA VAL A 393 -56.58 -4.77 3.99
C VAL A 393 -56.57 -4.77 2.47
N GLU A 394 -57.62 -5.31 1.84
CA GLU A 394 -57.75 -5.40 0.39
C GLU A 394 -57.82 -4.00 -0.26
N SER A 395 -58.59 -3.09 0.32
CA SER A 395 -58.75 -1.74 -0.21
C SER A 395 -57.61 -0.78 0.19
N GLY A 396 -56.79 -1.15 1.17
CA GLY A 396 -55.70 -0.32 1.69
C GLY A 396 -56.16 0.99 2.34
N ARG A 397 -57.43 1.09 2.75
CA ARG A 397 -58.06 2.27 3.37
C ARG A 397 -58.97 1.89 4.54
N ALA A 398 -59.34 2.88 5.36
CA ALA A 398 -60.32 2.70 6.41
C ALA A 398 -61.68 2.24 5.85
N VAL A 399 -62.29 1.25 6.49
CA VAL A 399 -63.62 0.71 6.14
C VAL A 399 -64.43 0.54 7.41
N TRP A 400 -65.68 0.98 7.41
CA TRP A 400 -66.60 0.79 8.53
C TRP A 400 -68.03 0.53 8.09
N THR A 401 -68.81 0.02 9.04
CA THR A 401 -70.25 -0.24 8.95
C THR A 401 -70.91 0.01 10.31
N ASP A 402 -72.17 0.44 10.32
CA ASP A 402 -73.00 0.55 11.53
C ASP A 402 -73.72 -0.75 11.90
N ASP A 403 -73.79 -1.71 10.97
CA ASP A 403 -74.22 -3.08 11.20
C ASP A 403 -73.61 -4.06 10.19
N ALA A 404 -72.67 -4.89 10.65
CA ALA A 404 -71.95 -5.88 9.85
C ALA A 404 -72.83 -7.04 9.36
N PHE A 405 -73.99 -7.29 9.98
CA PHE A 405 -74.93 -8.33 9.55
C PHE A 405 -75.95 -7.82 8.52
N ALA A 406 -76.11 -6.50 8.40
CA ALA A 406 -76.96 -5.86 7.41
C ALA A 406 -76.20 -5.31 6.19
N ASP A 407 -74.87 -5.26 6.26
CA ASP A 407 -74.01 -4.73 5.19
C ASP A 407 -73.85 -5.72 4.02
N ALA A 408 -74.43 -5.39 2.87
CA ALA A 408 -74.38 -6.20 1.65
C ALA A 408 -72.95 -6.42 1.09
N ARG A 409 -71.96 -5.64 1.53
CA ARG A 409 -70.54 -5.83 1.16
C ARG A 409 -69.92 -7.02 1.87
N LEU A 410 -70.51 -7.49 2.97
CA LEU A 410 -69.93 -8.50 3.85
C LEU A 410 -70.62 -9.86 3.71
N GLN A 411 -69.83 -10.91 3.80
CA GLN A 411 -70.30 -12.29 3.98
C GLN A 411 -69.84 -12.81 5.34
N VAL A 412 -70.34 -12.21 6.42
CA VAL A 412 -70.00 -12.63 7.79
C VAL A 412 -70.64 -13.99 8.09
N ALA A 413 -69.86 -15.06 7.99
CA ALA A 413 -70.29 -16.43 8.23
C ALA A 413 -69.32 -17.18 9.16
N GLY A 414 -69.69 -18.39 9.58
CA GLY A 414 -68.80 -19.27 10.37
C GLY A 414 -68.60 -18.83 11.82
N ASP A 415 -67.46 -19.21 12.38
CA ASP A 415 -67.04 -18.94 13.75
C ASP A 415 -66.92 -17.44 14.06
N VAL A 416 -66.51 -16.63 13.08
CA VAL A 416 -66.42 -15.17 13.18
C VAL A 416 -67.78 -14.53 13.44
N GLY A 417 -68.80 -14.92 12.66
CA GLY A 417 -70.16 -14.41 12.81
C GLY A 417 -70.83 -14.86 14.11
N LEU A 418 -70.56 -16.09 14.54
CA LEU A 418 -71.02 -16.62 15.84
C LEU A 418 -70.37 -15.85 17.00
N GLY A 419 -69.05 -15.63 16.95
CA GLY A 419 -68.31 -14.88 17.96
C GLY A 419 -68.77 -13.42 18.06
N MET A 420 -69.01 -12.74 16.92
CA MET A 420 -69.53 -11.37 16.91
C MET A 420 -70.95 -11.28 17.53
N ARG A 421 -71.84 -12.23 17.23
CA ARG A 421 -73.18 -12.28 17.85
C ARG A 421 -73.14 -12.55 19.34
N ALA A 422 -72.27 -13.46 19.78
CA ALA A 422 -72.07 -13.77 21.19
C ALA A 422 -71.49 -12.57 21.96
N ALA A 423 -70.59 -11.81 21.33
CA ALA A 423 -70.05 -10.56 21.86
C ALA A 423 -71.06 -9.38 21.78
N GLY A 424 -72.13 -9.48 20.99
CA GLY A 424 -73.06 -8.37 20.76
C GLY A 424 -72.51 -7.26 19.87
N ASP A 425 -71.45 -7.55 19.11
CA ASP A 425 -70.76 -6.63 18.22
C ASP A 425 -71.43 -6.64 16.84
N ALA A 426 -71.81 -5.46 16.33
CA ALA A 426 -72.42 -5.30 15.02
C ALA A 426 -71.83 -4.12 14.23
N ALA A 427 -71.60 -2.97 14.86
CA ALA A 427 -70.88 -1.87 14.23
C ALA A 427 -69.37 -2.16 14.25
N VAL A 428 -68.69 -2.02 13.12
CA VAL A 428 -67.25 -2.32 13.02
C VAL A 428 -66.55 -1.26 12.19
N LEU A 429 -65.39 -0.80 12.66
CA LEU A 429 -64.44 0.03 11.92
C LEU A 429 -63.10 -0.70 11.90
N ALA A 430 -62.50 -0.85 10.72
CA ALA A 430 -61.14 -1.35 10.57
C ALA A 430 -60.30 -0.46 9.67
N VAL A 431 -59.02 -0.41 9.98
CA VAL A 431 -58.00 0.34 9.24
C VAL A 431 -56.82 -0.59 8.94
N PRO A 432 -56.14 -0.42 7.79
CA PRO A 432 -54.95 -1.19 7.47
C PRO A 432 -53.75 -0.76 8.33
N LEU A 433 -52.98 -1.74 8.80
CA LEU A 433 -51.64 -1.54 9.34
C LEU A 433 -50.69 -1.37 8.16
N ARG A 434 -50.10 -0.18 7.98
CA ARG A 434 -49.25 0.11 6.83
C ARG A 434 -47.85 0.48 7.28
N VAL A 435 -46.85 -0.19 6.70
CA VAL A 435 -45.44 0.18 6.87
C VAL A 435 -44.79 0.28 5.50
N LYS A 436 -44.10 1.40 5.23
CA LYS A 436 -43.41 1.66 3.95
C LYS A 436 -44.30 1.44 2.69
N GLY A 437 -45.59 1.75 2.80
CA GLY A 437 -46.56 1.60 1.71
C GLY A 437 -47.11 0.20 1.51
N GLN A 438 -46.71 -0.79 2.31
CA GLN A 438 -47.25 -2.15 2.29
C GLN A 438 -48.21 -2.38 3.47
N THR A 439 -49.34 -3.03 3.21
CA THR A 439 -50.29 -3.43 4.25
C THR A 439 -49.83 -4.73 4.90
N ILE A 440 -49.54 -4.70 6.20
CA ILE A 440 -49.05 -5.85 6.98
C ILE A 440 -50.12 -6.49 7.87
N GLY A 441 -51.34 -5.93 7.89
CA GLY A 441 -52.45 -6.41 8.70
C GLY A 441 -53.57 -5.37 8.86
N ALA A 442 -54.43 -5.56 9.86
CA ALA A 442 -55.52 -4.65 10.20
C ALA A 442 -55.64 -4.44 11.71
N LEU A 443 -56.03 -3.23 12.08
CA LEU A 443 -56.52 -2.87 13.41
C LEU A 443 -58.02 -2.59 13.30
N SER A 444 -58.82 -3.19 14.17
CA SER A 444 -60.27 -3.08 14.15
C SER A 444 -60.85 -2.79 15.51
N VAL A 445 -61.93 -2.01 15.53
CA VAL A 445 -62.79 -1.77 16.68
C VAL A 445 -64.22 -2.20 16.36
N ALA A 446 -64.93 -2.67 17.38
CA ALA A 446 -66.27 -3.19 17.27
C ALA A 446 -67.14 -2.69 18.43
N ASP A 447 -68.42 -2.46 18.15
CA ASP A 447 -69.42 -1.98 19.10
C ASP A 447 -70.82 -2.50 18.73
N ARG A 448 -71.81 -2.23 19.57
CA ARG A 448 -73.20 -2.66 19.40
C ARG A 448 -73.88 -2.00 18.19
N ALA A 449 -74.95 -2.65 17.72
CA ALA A 449 -75.76 -2.16 16.61
C ALA A 449 -76.27 -0.73 16.88
N GLY A 450 -76.11 0.17 15.89
CA GLY A 450 -76.51 1.58 15.97
C GLY A 450 -75.37 2.57 16.27
N ARG A 451 -74.18 2.11 16.65
CA ARG A 451 -72.97 2.96 16.70
C ARG A 451 -72.61 3.42 15.29
N ARG A 452 -72.33 4.72 15.12
CA ARG A 452 -71.89 5.31 13.85
C ARG A 452 -70.48 5.87 13.98
N PHE A 453 -69.52 5.22 13.31
CA PHE A 453 -68.15 5.71 13.21
C PHE A 453 -68.06 6.87 12.21
N THR A 454 -67.25 7.86 12.57
CA THR A 454 -67.02 9.08 11.79
C THR A 454 -65.68 9.06 11.04
N GLY A 455 -65.51 9.95 10.06
CA GLY A 455 -64.21 10.12 9.38
C GLY A 455 -63.09 10.49 10.34
N ASN A 456 -63.37 11.33 11.33
CA ASN A 456 -62.40 11.70 12.37
C ASN A 456 -61.97 10.49 13.22
N GLU A 457 -62.88 9.58 13.53
CA GLU A 457 -62.55 8.34 14.24
C GLU A 457 -61.74 7.37 13.38
N ALA A 458 -62.04 7.29 12.09
CA ALA A 458 -61.23 6.52 11.14
C ALA A 458 -59.81 7.08 11.04
N ASP A 459 -59.64 8.40 10.95
CA ASP A 459 -58.34 9.08 10.91
C ASP A 459 -57.57 8.88 12.24
N MET A 460 -58.27 8.94 13.37
CA MET A 460 -57.68 8.67 14.67
C MET A 460 -57.24 7.20 14.80
N LEU A 461 -58.07 6.24 14.38
CA LEU A 461 -57.72 4.82 14.45
C LEU A 461 -56.58 4.49 13.48
N GLN A 462 -56.56 5.13 12.31
CA GLN A 462 -55.45 5.02 11.37
C GLN A 462 -54.14 5.51 11.99
N THR A 463 -54.18 6.56 12.82
CA THR A 463 -52.98 7.04 13.54
C THR A 463 -52.45 5.98 14.51
N PHE A 464 -53.33 5.28 15.25
CA PHE A 464 -52.94 4.13 16.07
C PHE A 464 -52.38 2.98 15.22
N ALA A 465 -53.01 2.69 14.08
CA ALA A 465 -52.60 1.63 13.17
C ALA A 465 -51.23 1.90 12.53
N ASP A 466 -50.96 3.13 12.12
CA ASP A 466 -49.67 3.51 11.53
C ASP A 466 -48.54 3.37 12.55
N GLN A 467 -48.78 3.77 13.81
CA GLN A 467 -47.80 3.63 14.89
C GLN A 467 -47.61 2.16 15.32
N ALA A 468 -48.71 1.41 15.42
CA ALA A 468 -48.66 -0.03 15.67
C ALA A 468 -47.92 -0.77 14.56
N ALA A 469 -48.13 -0.39 13.30
CA ALA A 469 -47.43 -0.99 12.16
C ALA A 469 -45.91 -0.73 12.23
N VAL A 470 -45.50 0.49 12.58
CA VAL A 470 -44.08 0.82 12.81
C VAL A 470 -43.50 0.05 14.00
N ALA A 471 -44.22 -0.03 15.12
CA ALA A 471 -43.76 -0.77 16.30
C ALA A 471 -43.63 -2.29 16.02
N ILE A 472 -44.58 -2.87 15.29
CA ILE A 472 -44.56 -4.28 14.88
C ILE A 472 -43.44 -4.55 13.86
N ASP A 473 -43.23 -3.66 12.88
CA ASP A 473 -42.10 -3.76 11.93
C ASP A 473 -40.76 -3.67 12.67
N ASN A 474 -40.62 -2.72 13.61
CA ASN A 474 -39.43 -2.58 14.43
C ASN A 474 -39.16 -3.80 15.32
N ALA A 475 -40.19 -4.36 15.96
CA ALA A 475 -40.07 -5.58 16.75
C ALA A 475 -39.60 -6.76 15.89
N ARG A 476 -40.20 -6.97 14.71
CA ARG A 476 -39.78 -7.99 13.73
C ARG A 476 -38.35 -7.78 13.24
N LEU A 477 -38.00 -6.55 12.85
CA LEU A 477 -36.65 -6.20 12.40
C LEU A 477 -35.61 -6.37 13.52
N PHE A 478 -35.95 -6.06 14.76
CA PHE A 478 -35.06 -6.24 15.90
C PHE A 478 -34.82 -7.73 16.19
N GLU A 479 -35.87 -8.56 16.16
CA GLU A 479 -35.73 -10.02 16.29
C GLU A 479 -34.83 -10.58 15.18
N GLU A 480 -35.03 -10.13 13.94
CA GLU A 480 -34.20 -10.54 12.80
C GLU A 480 -32.75 -10.05 12.92
N ALA A 481 -32.54 -8.78 13.29
CA ALA A 481 -31.20 -8.23 13.50
C ALA A 481 -30.47 -8.90 14.66
N THR A 482 -31.19 -9.26 15.73
CA THR A 482 -30.62 -9.98 16.88
C THR A 482 -30.21 -11.39 16.50
N ARG A 483 -31.03 -12.07 15.69
CA ARG A 483 -30.69 -13.37 15.10
C ARG A 483 -29.45 -13.28 14.21
N GLN A 484 -29.42 -12.33 13.26
CA GLN A 484 -28.27 -12.12 12.38
C GLN A 484 -26.99 -11.74 13.13
N ARG A 485 -27.10 -10.90 14.17
CA ARG A 485 -25.96 -10.54 15.03
C ARG A 485 -25.39 -11.76 15.75
N ARG A 486 -26.25 -12.58 16.35
CA ARG A 486 -25.82 -13.81 17.05
C ARG A 486 -25.11 -14.77 16.11
N GLU A 487 -25.63 -14.93 14.89
CA GLU A 487 -24.97 -15.71 13.83
C GLU A 487 -23.58 -15.15 13.50
N ALA A 488 -23.47 -13.83 13.30
CA ALA A 488 -22.20 -13.17 12.97
C ALA A 488 -21.17 -13.26 14.11
N GLU A 489 -21.59 -13.12 15.37
CA GLU A 489 -20.72 -13.24 16.54
C GLU A 489 -20.11 -14.65 16.65
N VAL A 490 -20.91 -15.69 16.44
CA VAL A 490 -20.42 -17.08 16.45
C VAL A 490 -19.42 -17.32 15.32
N VAL A 491 -19.73 -16.85 14.10
CA VAL A 491 -18.84 -16.97 12.94
C VAL A 491 -17.53 -16.19 13.15
N ALA A 492 -17.60 -14.97 13.71
CA ALA A 492 -16.42 -14.16 13.99
C ALA A 492 -15.54 -14.76 15.10
N ALA A 493 -16.15 -15.29 16.17
CA ALA A 493 -15.42 -15.98 17.23
C ALA A 493 -14.68 -17.21 16.69
N LEU A 494 -15.33 -17.99 15.82
CA LEU A 494 -14.72 -19.11 15.12
C LEU A 494 -13.55 -18.66 14.25
N ALA A 495 -13.71 -17.57 13.48
CA ALA A 495 -12.62 -17.02 12.67
C ALA A 495 -11.41 -16.62 13.52
N VAL A 496 -11.61 -15.98 14.67
CA VAL A 496 -10.52 -15.62 15.59
C VAL A 496 -9.82 -16.87 16.14
N GLU A 497 -10.56 -17.92 16.52
CA GLU A 497 -9.94 -19.15 17.00
C GLU A 497 -9.16 -19.87 15.89
N ILE A 498 -9.66 -19.89 14.65
CA ILE A 498 -8.95 -20.43 13.47
C ILE A 498 -7.57 -19.79 13.31
N TYR A 499 -7.44 -18.49 13.62
CA TYR A 499 -6.16 -17.80 13.57
C TYR A 499 -5.28 -17.98 14.82
N ARG A 500 -5.88 -18.32 15.98
CA ARG A 500 -5.14 -18.49 17.25
C ARG A 500 -4.66 -19.92 17.49
N SER A 501 -5.45 -20.91 17.09
CA SER A 501 -5.17 -22.32 17.31
C SER A 501 -4.70 -22.98 16.02
N LEU A 502 -3.50 -23.54 16.05
CA LEU A 502 -2.99 -24.42 14.99
C LEU A 502 -3.45 -25.88 15.17
N ASP A 503 -4.18 -26.16 16.26
CA ASP A 503 -4.81 -27.45 16.51
C ASP A 503 -6.11 -27.55 15.71
N LEU A 504 -6.04 -28.35 14.64
CA LEU A 504 -7.15 -28.57 13.72
C LEU A 504 -8.36 -29.20 14.42
N ASP A 505 -8.15 -30.12 15.36
CA ASP A 505 -9.25 -30.86 15.99
C ASP A 505 -10.05 -29.93 16.91
N ARG A 506 -9.38 -29.02 17.63
CA ARG A 506 -10.03 -27.97 18.44
C ARG A 506 -10.87 -27.02 17.59
N VAL A 507 -10.37 -26.62 16.42
CA VAL A 507 -11.11 -25.73 15.52
C VAL A 507 -12.32 -26.45 14.93
N LEU A 508 -12.17 -27.69 14.46
CA LEU A 508 -13.27 -28.49 13.94
C LEU A 508 -14.33 -28.75 15.02
N GLN A 509 -13.93 -28.92 16.28
CA GLN A 509 -14.84 -29.04 17.43
C GLN A 509 -15.78 -27.84 17.52
N GLN A 510 -15.22 -26.63 17.47
CA GLN A 510 -16.01 -25.41 17.51
C GLN A 510 -16.90 -25.24 16.26
N VAL A 511 -16.42 -25.62 15.07
CA VAL A 511 -17.24 -25.62 13.85
C VAL A 511 -18.47 -26.52 14.04
N ALA A 512 -18.28 -27.73 14.57
CA ALA A 512 -19.35 -28.70 14.76
C ALA A 512 -20.36 -28.24 15.84
N GLU A 513 -19.88 -27.67 16.94
CA GLU A 513 -20.72 -27.07 17.99
C GLU A 513 -21.54 -25.89 17.45
N ALA A 514 -20.92 -25.00 16.68
CA ALA A 514 -21.59 -23.87 16.03
C ALA A 514 -22.64 -24.34 15.02
N ALA A 515 -22.34 -25.36 14.21
CA ALA A 515 -23.29 -25.92 13.25
C ALA A 515 -24.51 -26.55 13.95
N THR A 516 -24.28 -27.24 15.07
CA THR A 516 -25.36 -27.80 15.91
C THR A 516 -26.25 -26.69 16.45
N ALA A 517 -25.66 -25.65 17.04
CA ALA A 517 -26.40 -24.56 17.68
C ALA A 517 -27.16 -23.66 16.69
N LEU A 518 -26.54 -23.29 15.57
CA LEU A 518 -27.12 -22.34 14.62
C LEU A 518 -28.13 -22.98 13.65
N CYS A 519 -27.98 -24.27 13.34
CA CYS A 519 -28.89 -24.98 12.43
C CYS A 519 -29.98 -25.79 13.15
N GLY A 520 -30.05 -25.71 14.49
CA GLY A 520 -30.98 -26.49 15.30
C GLY A 520 -30.83 -28.00 15.10
N GLY A 521 -29.58 -28.47 15.03
CA GLY A 521 -29.25 -29.89 14.97
C GLY A 521 -29.19 -30.52 16.35
N ASP A 522 -29.42 -31.84 16.42
CA ASP A 522 -29.22 -32.65 17.62
C ASP A 522 -27.84 -33.35 17.59
N VAL A 523 -27.32 -33.63 16.40
CA VAL A 523 -26.05 -34.34 16.17
C VAL A 523 -25.34 -33.72 14.97
N THR A 524 -24.03 -33.46 15.12
CA THR A 524 -23.18 -32.99 14.03
C THR A 524 -21.94 -33.86 13.86
N HIS A 525 -21.61 -34.24 12.62
CA HIS A 525 -20.40 -34.99 12.29
C HIS A 525 -19.54 -34.21 11.29
N ILE A 526 -18.22 -34.30 11.43
CA ILE A 526 -17.27 -33.78 10.43
C ILE A 526 -16.39 -34.92 9.95
N SER A 527 -16.33 -35.10 8.63
CA SER A 527 -15.44 -36.05 7.97
C SER A 527 -14.45 -35.31 7.07
N LEU A 528 -13.22 -35.83 6.97
CA LEU A 528 -12.15 -35.27 6.12
C LEU A 528 -11.66 -36.31 5.12
N SER A 529 -11.21 -35.84 3.96
CA SER A 529 -10.60 -36.68 2.93
C SER A 529 -9.27 -37.25 3.41
N GLU A 530 -9.08 -38.56 3.22
CA GLU A 530 -7.85 -39.26 3.55
C GLU A 530 -6.78 -39.04 2.46
N PRO A 531 -5.50 -38.75 2.80
CA PRO A 531 -4.46 -38.51 1.81
C PRO A 531 -4.25 -39.70 0.88
N GLY A 532 -4.30 -39.46 -0.43
CA GLY A 532 -4.05 -40.49 -1.45
C GLY A 532 -5.24 -41.42 -1.75
N THR A 533 -6.39 -41.23 -1.10
CA THR A 533 -7.62 -41.96 -1.40
C THR A 533 -8.79 -40.99 -1.63
N GLU A 534 -9.88 -41.46 -2.21
CA GLU A 534 -11.12 -40.67 -2.30
C GLU A 534 -12.06 -40.91 -1.10
N ALA A 535 -11.63 -41.68 -0.10
CA ALA A 535 -12.46 -41.98 1.06
C ALA A 535 -12.53 -40.79 2.03
N MET A 536 -13.70 -40.57 2.63
CA MET A 536 -13.88 -39.62 3.72
C MET A 536 -13.85 -40.38 5.05
N ARG A 537 -13.01 -39.94 5.98
CA ARG A 537 -12.91 -40.50 7.33
C ARG A 537 -13.60 -39.60 8.32
N LEU A 538 -14.50 -40.15 9.14
CA LEU A 538 -15.08 -39.44 10.27
C LEU A 538 -13.96 -38.98 11.20
N ARG A 539 -13.84 -37.66 11.40
CA ARG A 539 -12.81 -37.05 12.24
C ARG A 539 -13.36 -36.60 13.58
N LEU A 540 -14.62 -36.17 13.60
CA LEU A 540 -15.25 -35.55 14.76
C LEU A 540 -16.76 -35.80 14.80
N ALA A 541 -17.30 -35.95 16.01
CA ALA A 541 -18.74 -36.04 16.28
C ALA A 541 -19.13 -35.20 17.51
N VAL A 542 -20.21 -34.42 17.41
CA VAL A 542 -20.80 -33.63 18.50
C VAL A 542 -22.26 -34.08 18.69
N GLY A 543 -22.65 -34.39 19.92
CA GLY A 543 -24.01 -34.86 20.25
C GLY A 543 -24.31 -36.32 19.83
N SER A 544 -23.34 -37.00 19.22
CA SER A 544 -23.44 -38.40 18.83
C SER A 544 -23.38 -39.35 20.04
N ARG A 545 -24.11 -40.44 19.96
CA ARG A 545 -24.13 -41.58 20.89
C ARG A 545 -23.15 -42.67 20.47
N MET A 546 -22.43 -42.49 19.36
CA MET A 546 -21.38 -43.41 18.92
C MET A 546 -20.13 -43.31 19.84
N PRO A 547 -19.43 -44.42 20.11
CA PRO A 547 -18.14 -44.39 20.78
C PRO A 547 -17.12 -43.54 20.01
N ALA A 548 -16.30 -42.76 20.73
CA ALA A 548 -15.36 -41.78 20.16
C ALA A 548 -14.25 -42.39 19.28
N ASP A 549 -14.00 -43.70 19.42
CA ASP A 549 -13.02 -44.51 18.68
C ASP A 549 -13.60 -45.23 17.46
N THR A 550 -14.88 -45.00 17.12
CA THR A 550 -15.52 -45.66 15.98
C THR A 550 -14.95 -45.15 14.65
N GLU A 551 -14.18 -45.98 13.95
CA GLU A 551 -13.75 -45.69 12.58
C GLU A 551 -14.92 -45.86 11.59
N VAL A 552 -15.33 -44.76 10.97
CA VAL A 552 -16.28 -44.76 9.85
C VAL A 552 -15.59 -44.19 8.62
N ARG A 553 -15.45 -45.02 7.58
CA ARG A 553 -14.99 -44.60 6.24
C ARG A 553 -16.20 -44.53 5.32
N LEU A 554 -16.26 -43.50 4.50
CA LEU A 554 -17.37 -43.24 3.59
C LEU A 554 -16.86 -43.35 2.17
N ALA A 555 -17.41 -44.28 1.40
CA ALA A 555 -17.11 -44.45 -0.02
C ALA A 555 -17.81 -43.37 -0.88
N VAL A 556 -17.11 -42.90 -1.90
CA VAL A 556 -17.60 -41.86 -2.82
C VAL A 556 -18.94 -42.23 -3.44
N GLY A 557 -19.87 -41.27 -3.52
CA GLY A 557 -21.15 -41.43 -4.20
C GLY A 557 -22.24 -42.18 -3.42
N THR A 558 -21.95 -42.70 -2.23
CA THR A 558 -22.91 -43.41 -1.39
C THR A 558 -23.49 -42.52 -0.28
N GLY A 559 -24.79 -42.68 0.05
CA GLY A 559 -25.45 -41.83 1.05
C GLY A 559 -25.55 -40.34 0.67
N LEU A 560 -26.09 -39.55 1.60
CA LEU A 560 -26.13 -38.09 1.46
C LEU A 560 -24.71 -37.51 1.31
N GLY A 561 -23.77 -38.00 2.12
CA GLY A 561 -22.37 -37.57 2.11
C GLY A 561 -21.63 -37.79 0.80
N GLY A 562 -21.67 -39.02 0.25
CA GLY A 562 -21.00 -39.33 -1.00
C GLY A 562 -21.58 -38.58 -2.19
N ARG A 563 -22.89 -38.28 -2.18
CA ARG A 563 -23.52 -37.42 -3.20
C ARG A 563 -23.06 -35.97 -3.09
N VAL A 564 -22.91 -35.43 -1.88
CA VAL A 564 -22.32 -34.09 -1.67
C VAL A 564 -20.86 -34.06 -2.10
N GLN A 565 -20.09 -35.11 -1.82
CA GLN A 565 -18.69 -35.24 -2.28
C GLN A 565 -18.58 -35.21 -3.81
N LEU A 566 -19.45 -35.94 -4.52
CA LEU A 566 -19.47 -35.99 -5.99
C LEU A 566 -19.93 -34.68 -6.63
N THR A 567 -21.05 -34.13 -6.14
CA THR A 567 -21.69 -32.95 -6.75
C THR A 567 -21.06 -31.65 -6.30
N GLY A 568 -20.41 -31.65 -5.14
CA GLY A 568 -19.99 -30.45 -4.44
C GLY A 568 -21.16 -29.52 -4.12
N ARG A 569 -22.38 -30.02 -3.92
CA ARG A 569 -23.55 -29.19 -3.55
C ARG A 569 -24.17 -29.69 -2.25
N PRO A 570 -24.66 -28.80 -1.37
CA PRO A 570 -25.41 -29.20 -0.19
C PRO A 570 -26.62 -30.09 -0.52
N ILE A 571 -26.96 -31.00 0.39
CA ILE A 571 -28.17 -31.83 0.28
C ILE A 571 -28.90 -31.85 1.61
N ARG A 572 -30.22 -31.66 1.55
CA ARG A 572 -31.16 -31.77 2.68
C ARG A 572 -32.09 -32.95 2.46
N SER A 573 -32.36 -33.71 3.52
CA SER A 573 -33.32 -34.80 3.53
C SER A 573 -34.29 -34.63 4.70
N VAL A 574 -35.59 -34.66 4.37
CA VAL A 574 -36.71 -34.51 5.33
C VAL A 574 -36.82 -35.75 6.21
N ASP A 575 -36.61 -36.93 5.64
CA ASP A 575 -36.45 -38.17 6.40
C ASP A 575 -35.31 -39.01 5.81
N VAL A 576 -34.16 -39.02 6.47
CA VAL A 576 -32.95 -39.74 6.06
C VAL A 576 -33.20 -41.25 6.02
N ARG A 577 -34.08 -41.80 6.88
CA ARG A 577 -34.37 -43.23 6.89
C ARG A 577 -35.19 -43.67 5.67
N ALA A 578 -35.96 -42.75 5.11
CA ALA A 578 -36.73 -42.96 3.90
C ALA A 578 -35.93 -42.65 2.61
N ASP A 579 -34.68 -42.18 2.74
CA ASP A 579 -33.85 -41.85 1.57
C ASP A 579 -33.34 -43.13 0.87
N PRO A 580 -33.60 -43.31 -0.44
CA PRO A 580 -33.17 -44.49 -1.19
C PRO A 580 -31.65 -44.68 -1.24
N GLY A 581 -30.88 -43.62 -0.98
CA GLY A 581 -29.42 -43.61 -1.07
C GLY A 581 -28.68 -44.07 0.19
N VAL A 582 -29.36 -44.50 1.26
CA VAL A 582 -28.70 -44.89 2.52
C VAL A 582 -27.84 -46.16 2.36
N HIS A 583 -26.53 -46.00 2.49
CA HIS A 583 -25.56 -47.09 2.48
C HIS A 583 -25.60 -47.91 3.79
N PRO A 584 -25.34 -49.24 3.78
CA PRO A 584 -25.33 -50.08 4.99
C PRO A 584 -24.39 -49.59 6.09
N GLU A 585 -23.23 -49.05 5.74
CA GLU A 585 -22.27 -48.49 6.70
C GLU A 585 -22.80 -47.21 7.39
N HIS A 586 -23.67 -46.45 6.73
CA HIS A 586 -24.29 -45.25 7.30
C HIS A 586 -25.52 -45.57 8.14
N ARG A 587 -26.18 -46.70 7.87
CA ARG A 587 -27.39 -47.13 8.58
C ARG A 587 -27.12 -47.29 10.08
N ARG A 588 -25.94 -47.81 10.44
CA ARG A 588 -25.52 -47.95 11.85
C ARG A 588 -25.46 -46.61 12.58
N VAL A 589 -24.94 -45.57 11.94
CA VAL A 589 -24.89 -44.20 12.52
C VAL A 589 -26.29 -43.63 12.64
N ILE A 590 -27.12 -43.76 11.59
CA ILE A 590 -28.51 -43.27 11.55
C ILE A 590 -29.38 -43.91 12.64
N GLU A 591 -29.21 -45.21 12.88
CA GLU A 591 -29.96 -45.95 13.89
C GLU A 591 -29.47 -45.62 15.31
N THR A 592 -28.16 -45.61 15.53
CA THR A 592 -27.58 -45.35 16.87
C THR A 592 -27.88 -43.93 17.37
N ASP A 593 -27.78 -42.94 16.48
CA ASP A 593 -28.02 -41.53 16.80
C ASP A 593 -29.48 -41.11 16.70
N ASP A 594 -30.36 -42.04 16.30
CA ASP A 594 -31.78 -41.85 16.02
C ASP A 594 -32.05 -40.73 14.99
N ILE A 595 -31.23 -40.65 13.95
CA ILE A 595 -31.30 -39.59 12.94
C ILE A 595 -32.57 -39.77 12.10
N ARG A 596 -33.35 -38.70 12.01
CA ARG A 596 -34.57 -38.58 11.20
C ARG A 596 -34.41 -37.58 10.09
N SER A 597 -34.01 -36.34 10.35
CA SER A 597 -33.73 -35.35 9.28
C SER A 597 -32.24 -35.08 9.19
N GLY A 598 -31.72 -34.78 8.00
CA GLY A 598 -30.28 -34.58 7.81
C GLY A 598 -29.96 -33.56 6.73
N MET A 599 -28.91 -32.79 6.96
CA MET A 599 -28.32 -31.85 6.01
C MET A 599 -26.82 -32.13 5.94
N VAL A 600 -26.28 -32.13 4.72
CA VAL A 600 -24.84 -32.32 4.49
C VAL A 600 -24.32 -31.19 3.62
N VAL A 601 -23.23 -30.56 4.03
CA VAL A 601 -22.54 -29.49 3.30
C VAL A 601 -21.07 -29.83 3.03
N PRO A 602 -20.52 -29.44 1.86
CA PRO A 602 -19.11 -29.68 1.54
C PRO A 602 -18.18 -28.63 2.17
N ILE A 603 -17.07 -29.11 2.72
CA ILE A 603 -15.88 -28.31 3.01
C ILE A 603 -15.04 -28.27 1.73
N ARG A 604 -14.99 -27.09 1.08
CA ARG A 604 -14.38 -26.94 -0.25
C ARG A 604 -12.90 -26.58 -0.15
N GLY A 605 -12.05 -27.37 -0.81
CA GLY A 605 -10.66 -27.03 -1.06
C GLY A 605 -10.43 -26.47 -2.46
N GLU A 606 -9.16 -26.36 -2.87
CA GLU A 606 -8.80 -25.98 -4.24
C GLU A 606 -9.12 -27.14 -5.20
N GLY A 607 -10.24 -27.02 -5.92
CA GLY A 607 -10.64 -27.94 -6.98
C GLY A 607 -11.28 -29.26 -6.54
N LYS A 608 -11.43 -29.52 -5.23
CA LYS A 608 -12.08 -30.74 -4.69
C LYS A 608 -12.76 -30.51 -3.34
N VAL A 609 -13.65 -31.43 -2.95
CA VAL A 609 -14.23 -31.48 -1.60
C VAL A 609 -13.22 -32.11 -0.65
N GLU A 610 -12.78 -31.37 0.37
CA GLU A 610 -11.77 -31.82 1.34
C GLU A 610 -12.37 -32.43 2.61
N GLY A 611 -13.66 -32.21 2.84
CA GLY A 611 -14.40 -32.76 3.96
C GLY A 611 -15.89 -32.49 3.84
N LEU A 612 -16.66 -33.01 4.78
CA LEU A 612 -18.12 -32.88 4.83
C LEU A 612 -18.56 -32.58 6.26
N ILE A 613 -19.52 -31.68 6.41
CA ILE A 613 -20.23 -31.43 7.68
C ILE A 613 -21.65 -31.99 7.55
N TYR A 614 -22.04 -32.83 8.49
CA TYR A 614 -23.37 -33.41 8.61
C TYR A 614 -24.06 -32.78 9.80
N VAL A 615 -25.25 -32.21 9.61
CA VAL A 615 -26.11 -31.73 10.70
C VAL A 615 -27.41 -32.53 10.66
N SER A 616 -27.76 -33.14 11.78
CA SER A 616 -28.85 -34.12 11.86
C SER A 616 -29.81 -33.81 13.01
N ARG A 617 -31.09 -34.15 12.83
CA ARG A 617 -32.16 -34.04 13.84
C ARG A 617 -32.76 -35.40 14.13
N ARG A 618 -33.17 -35.63 15.37
CA ARG A 618 -33.87 -36.85 15.81
C ARG A 618 -35.38 -36.84 15.57
N ARG A 619 -35.89 -35.73 15.03
CA ARG A 619 -37.29 -35.55 14.63
C ARG A 619 -37.40 -35.28 13.13
N VAL A 620 -38.57 -35.58 12.56
CA VAL A 620 -38.91 -35.21 11.18
C VAL A 620 -39.20 -33.71 11.16
N ALA A 621 -38.22 -32.92 10.77
CA ALA A 621 -38.25 -31.47 10.73
C ALA A 621 -37.30 -31.01 9.62
N PRO A 622 -37.84 -30.60 8.44
CA PRO A 622 -37.03 -30.16 7.30
C PRO A 622 -36.05 -29.05 7.66
N PHE A 623 -34.85 -29.10 7.09
CA PHE A 623 -33.92 -27.97 7.13
C PHE A 623 -34.31 -26.90 6.12
N THR A 624 -34.25 -25.65 6.54
CA THR A 624 -34.54 -24.47 5.72
C THR A 624 -33.33 -24.11 4.85
N GLU A 625 -33.56 -23.26 3.84
CA GLU A 625 -32.48 -22.72 3.01
C GLU A 625 -31.53 -21.81 3.81
N HIS A 626 -32.05 -21.07 4.78
CA HIS A 626 -31.23 -20.24 5.67
C HIS A 626 -30.25 -21.08 6.50
N GLU A 627 -30.70 -22.20 7.08
CA GLU A 627 -29.85 -23.12 7.83
C GLU A 627 -28.74 -23.73 6.96
N GLU A 628 -29.05 -24.03 5.69
CA GLU A 628 -28.05 -24.49 4.71
C GLU A 628 -26.97 -23.44 4.45
N ILE A 629 -27.38 -22.18 4.22
CA ILE A 629 -26.45 -21.06 3.98
C ILE A 629 -25.54 -20.85 5.20
N VAL A 630 -26.09 -20.90 6.41
CA VAL A 630 -25.32 -20.75 7.65
C VAL A 630 -24.32 -21.91 7.81
N CYS A 631 -24.74 -23.15 7.58
CA CYS A 631 -23.86 -24.30 7.66
C CYS A 631 -22.74 -24.28 6.61
N GLN A 632 -23.03 -23.85 5.38
CA GLN A 632 -22.03 -23.69 4.33
C GLN A 632 -20.96 -22.66 4.70
N ARG A 633 -21.32 -21.53 5.33
CA ARG A 633 -20.34 -20.55 5.82
C ARG A 633 -19.40 -21.14 6.87
N LEU A 634 -19.93 -21.96 7.78
CA LEU A 634 -19.11 -22.67 8.76
C LEU A 634 -18.16 -23.68 8.09
N ALA A 635 -18.63 -24.35 7.02
CA ALA A 635 -17.79 -25.24 6.21
C ALA A 635 -16.64 -24.50 5.50
N ASP A 636 -16.89 -23.28 5.00
CA ASP A 636 -15.86 -22.45 4.38
C ASP A 636 -14.78 -22.03 5.41
N HIS A 637 -15.17 -21.73 6.65
CA HIS A 637 -14.23 -21.48 7.74
C HIS A 637 -13.41 -22.73 8.13
N ALA A 638 -14.03 -23.92 8.14
CA ALA A 638 -13.31 -25.17 8.35
C ALA A 638 -12.26 -25.43 7.26
N ALA A 639 -12.57 -25.08 5.99
CA ALA A 639 -11.62 -25.21 4.89
C ALA A 639 -10.36 -24.35 5.09
N ILE A 640 -10.53 -23.12 5.61
CA ILE A 640 -9.40 -22.24 5.94
C ILE A 640 -8.53 -22.87 7.04
N ALA A 641 -9.15 -23.43 8.09
CA ALA A 641 -8.42 -24.08 9.18
C ALA A 641 -7.59 -25.28 8.71
N ILE A 642 -8.19 -26.14 7.87
CA ILE A 642 -7.50 -27.31 7.28
C ILE A 642 -6.29 -26.85 6.46
N ARG A 643 -6.46 -25.82 5.64
CA ARG A 643 -5.38 -25.25 4.82
C ARG A 643 -4.25 -24.68 5.66
N ASN A 644 -4.57 -23.87 6.67
CA ASN A 644 -3.58 -23.27 7.57
C ASN A 644 -2.77 -24.33 8.31
N SER A 645 -3.43 -25.38 8.82
CA SER A 645 -2.76 -26.49 9.50
C SER A 645 -1.78 -27.22 8.56
N ARG A 646 -2.19 -27.50 7.32
CA ARG A 646 -1.30 -28.12 6.30
C ARG A 646 -0.12 -27.24 5.93
N LEU A 647 -0.33 -25.95 5.71
CA LEU A 647 0.73 -24.99 5.39
C LEU A 647 1.75 -24.88 6.52
N PHE A 648 1.29 -24.82 7.76
CA PHE A 648 2.16 -24.76 8.93
C PHE A 648 2.98 -26.05 9.11
N ALA A 649 2.37 -27.22 8.88
CA ALA A 649 3.09 -28.49 8.91
C ALA A 649 4.19 -28.55 7.84
N ALA A 650 3.93 -28.05 6.63
CA ALA A 650 4.90 -27.97 5.55
C ALA A 650 6.06 -27.01 5.87
N GLU A 651 5.78 -25.82 6.44
CA GLU A 651 6.82 -24.87 6.85
C GLU A 651 7.75 -25.47 7.91
N ARG A 652 7.18 -26.15 8.92
CA ARG A 652 7.98 -26.82 9.95
C ARG A 652 8.92 -27.88 9.37
N ALA A 653 8.43 -28.69 8.44
CA ALA A 653 9.22 -29.72 7.78
C ALA A 653 10.40 -29.10 7.01
N ALA A 654 10.13 -28.09 6.18
CA ALA A 654 11.16 -27.38 5.42
C ALA A 654 12.20 -26.70 6.33
N ARG A 655 11.75 -26.10 7.44
CA ARG A 655 12.64 -25.46 8.41
C ARG A 655 13.53 -26.47 9.15
N ALA A 656 13.01 -27.63 9.49
CA ALA A 656 13.79 -28.70 10.11
C ALA A 656 14.90 -29.21 9.18
N GLU A 657 14.58 -29.39 7.90
CA GLU A 657 15.54 -29.78 6.86
C GLU A 657 16.65 -28.73 6.67
N ALA A 658 16.29 -27.45 6.57
CA ALA A 658 17.26 -26.36 6.44
C ALA A 658 18.21 -26.28 7.66
N HIS A 659 17.69 -26.46 8.87
CA HIS A 659 18.51 -26.49 10.08
C HIS A 659 19.45 -27.69 10.13
N ALA A 660 19.01 -28.86 9.67
CA ALA A 660 19.87 -30.04 9.57
C ALA A 660 21.03 -29.80 8.59
N ALA A 661 20.73 -29.23 7.42
CA ALA A 661 21.75 -28.88 6.43
C ALA A 661 22.75 -27.85 6.97
N ASN A 662 22.29 -26.80 7.67
CA ASN A 662 23.20 -25.80 8.22
C ASN A 662 24.11 -26.37 9.32
N ARG A 663 23.59 -27.25 10.19
CA ARG A 663 24.43 -27.93 11.19
C ARG A 663 25.52 -28.80 10.55
N ALA A 664 25.19 -29.53 9.48
CA ALA A 664 26.18 -30.32 8.74
C ALA A 664 27.28 -29.44 8.15
N LYS A 665 26.92 -28.29 7.57
CA LYS A 665 27.87 -27.30 7.05
C LYS A 665 28.80 -26.74 8.13
N ASP A 666 28.25 -26.39 9.30
CA ASP A 666 29.03 -25.82 10.40
C ASP A 666 30.01 -26.84 10.99
N HIS A 667 29.60 -28.11 11.09
CA HIS A 667 30.47 -29.21 11.50
C HIS A 667 31.63 -29.43 10.50
N PHE A 668 31.34 -29.40 9.19
CA PHE A 668 32.37 -29.47 8.14
C PHE A 668 33.42 -28.37 8.25
N LEU A 669 33.00 -27.12 8.43
CA LEU A 669 33.91 -25.97 8.54
C LEU A 669 34.80 -26.05 9.79
N ALA A 670 34.26 -26.58 10.90
CA ALA A 670 35.02 -26.76 12.13
C ALA A 670 36.15 -27.80 11.96
N THR A 671 35.84 -28.96 11.37
CA THR A 671 36.83 -30.03 11.09
C THR A 671 37.90 -29.55 10.12
N LEU A 672 37.52 -28.88 9.03
CA LEU A 672 38.46 -28.30 8.08
C LEU A 672 39.45 -27.34 8.73
N SER A 673 38.94 -26.43 9.57
CA SER A 673 39.75 -25.43 10.25
C SER A 673 40.81 -26.07 11.15
N HIS A 674 40.47 -27.20 11.80
CA HIS A 674 41.38 -27.93 12.67
C HIS A 674 42.50 -28.62 11.89
N GLU A 675 42.15 -29.31 10.80
CA GLU A 675 43.10 -30.06 9.99
C GLU A 675 44.06 -29.15 9.20
N LEU A 676 43.65 -27.94 8.82
CA LEU A 676 44.54 -26.95 8.20
C LEU A 676 45.49 -26.28 9.21
N ARG A 677 45.00 -26.02 10.43
CA ARG A 677 45.77 -25.30 11.46
C ARG A 677 46.91 -26.12 12.04
N THR A 678 46.73 -27.43 12.16
CA THR A 678 47.72 -28.35 12.73
C THR A 678 49.07 -28.34 11.99
N PRO A 679 49.14 -28.59 10.66
CA PRO A 679 50.40 -28.53 9.92
C PRO A 679 50.97 -27.10 9.87
N LEU A 680 50.10 -26.09 9.77
CA LEU A 680 50.51 -24.68 9.78
C LEU A 680 51.25 -24.30 11.07
N ASN A 681 50.71 -24.70 12.22
CA ASN A 681 51.34 -24.43 13.52
C ASN A 681 52.67 -25.15 13.67
N ALA A 682 52.79 -26.39 13.17
CA ALA A 682 54.05 -27.13 13.17
C ALA A 682 55.12 -26.43 12.32
N MET A 683 54.77 -25.99 11.09
CA MET A 683 55.66 -25.21 10.22
C MET A 683 56.10 -23.90 10.89
N MET A 684 55.14 -23.14 11.42
CA MET A 684 55.42 -21.86 12.08
C MET A 684 56.27 -22.02 13.35
N GLY A 685 56.10 -23.12 14.09
CA GLY A 685 56.92 -23.46 15.25
C GLY A 685 58.38 -23.66 14.86
N TRP A 686 58.66 -24.51 13.86
CA TRP A 686 60.02 -24.77 13.38
C TRP A 686 60.64 -23.55 12.69
N LEU A 687 59.88 -22.78 11.91
CA LEU A 687 60.36 -21.53 11.31
C LEU A 687 60.82 -20.52 12.38
N ARG A 688 60.12 -20.41 13.51
CA ARG A 688 60.53 -19.54 14.63
C ARG A 688 61.82 -20.03 15.29
N LEU A 689 61.98 -21.34 15.47
CA LEU A 689 63.18 -21.94 16.05
C LEU A 689 64.40 -21.79 15.12
N LEU A 690 64.22 -21.98 13.81
CA LEU A 690 65.26 -21.83 12.78
C LEU A 690 65.79 -20.39 12.66
N ARG A 691 64.98 -19.39 13.00
CA ARG A 691 65.40 -17.97 13.06
C ARG A 691 66.21 -17.63 14.32
N GLY A 692 66.27 -18.52 15.32
CA GLY A 692 67.02 -18.34 16.54
C GLY A 692 68.48 -18.86 16.41
N PRO A 693 69.45 -18.29 17.16
CA PRO A 693 70.87 -18.64 17.01
C PRO A 693 71.30 -19.95 17.69
N ARG A 694 70.37 -20.83 18.11
CA ARG A 694 70.62 -21.93 19.08
C ARG A 694 70.28 -23.35 18.60
N LEU A 695 70.28 -23.61 17.29
CA LEU A 695 70.06 -24.97 16.76
C LEU A 695 71.36 -25.57 16.23
N ASP A 696 71.57 -26.85 16.50
CA ASP A 696 72.61 -27.62 15.81
C ASP A 696 72.19 -27.98 14.38
N GLU A 697 73.13 -28.46 13.56
CA GLU A 697 72.89 -28.77 12.16
C GLU A 697 71.97 -29.97 11.93
N ALA A 698 71.82 -30.87 12.92
CA ALA A 698 70.88 -31.98 12.85
C ALA A 698 69.44 -31.50 13.11
N GLN A 699 69.26 -30.63 14.11
CA GLN A 699 67.99 -29.99 14.44
C GLN A 699 67.53 -29.02 13.35
N ARG A 700 68.46 -28.33 12.69
CA ARG A 700 68.16 -27.47 11.54
C ARG A 700 67.61 -28.27 10.37
N ARG A 701 68.28 -29.35 9.98
CA ARG A 701 67.81 -30.27 8.92
C ARG A 701 66.46 -30.88 9.29
N HIS A 702 66.32 -31.39 10.51
CA HIS A 702 65.04 -31.93 10.98
C HIS A 702 63.90 -30.89 10.93
N GLY A 703 64.18 -29.64 11.32
CA GLY A 703 63.19 -28.56 11.24
C GLY A 703 62.77 -28.26 9.81
N LEU A 704 63.71 -28.24 8.86
CA LEU A 704 63.42 -28.09 7.43
C LEU A 704 62.60 -29.27 6.88
N ASP A 705 62.96 -30.52 7.23
CA ASP A 705 62.21 -31.71 6.83
C ASP A 705 60.78 -31.68 7.37
N VAL A 706 60.59 -31.25 8.61
CA VAL A 706 59.25 -31.09 9.21
C VAL A 706 58.46 -30.00 8.50
N ILE A 707 59.09 -28.89 8.11
CA ILE A 707 58.42 -27.82 7.36
C ILE A 707 58.00 -28.32 5.98
N GLU A 708 58.90 -28.95 5.23
CA GLU A 708 58.65 -29.46 3.89
C GLU A 708 57.53 -30.51 3.88
N ARG A 709 57.58 -31.46 4.83
CA ARG A 709 56.53 -32.48 4.97
C ARG A 709 55.17 -31.86 5.26
N ASN A 710 55.09 -30.90 6.19
CA ASN A 710 53.80 -30.26 6.53
C ASN A 710 53.30 -29.33 5.43
N ALA A 711 54.18 -28.72 4.64
CA ALA A 711 53.80 -27.93 3.46
C ALA A 711 53.18 -28.81 2.36
N ARG A 712 53.79 -29.97 2.09
CA ARG A 712 53.23 -30.97 1.16
C ARG A 712 51.87 -31.48 1.63
N LEU A 713 51.74 -31.82 2.92
CA LEU A 713 50.46 -32.23 3.52
C LEU A 713 49.39 -31.13 3.38
N GLN A 714 49.73 -29.87 3.63
CA GLN A 714 48.78 -28.76 3.53
C GLN A 714 48.32 -28.53 2.07
N ALA A 715 49.24 -28.62 1.10
CA ALA A 715 48.90 -28.53 -0.31
C ALA A 715 47.95 -29.66 -0.74
N GLN A 716 48.20 -30.89 -0.27
CA GLN A 716 47.33 -32.03 -0.53
C GLN A 716 45.91 -31.81 0.05
N LEU A 717 45.80 -31.37 1.31
CA LEU A 717 44.50 -31.10 1.95
C LEU A 717 43.68 -30.02 1.22
N ILE A 718 44.36 -28.98 0.70
CA ILE A 718 43.72 -27.92 -0.08
C ILE A 718 43.20 -28.48 -1.41
N ASN A 719 44.02 -29.27 -2.11
CA ASN A 719 43.62 -29.87 -3.39
C ASN A 719 42.46 -30.85 -3.23
N ASP A 720 42.49 -31.71 -2.20
CA ASP A 720 41.39 -32.63 -1.88
C ASP A 720 40.07 -31.88 -1.61
N LEU A 721 40.14 -30.74 -0.91
CA LEU A 721 38.97 -29.90 -0.66
C LEU A 721 38.43 -29.24 -1.93
N LEU A 722 39.32 -28.75 -2.79
CA LEU A 722 38.94 -28.16 -4.08
C LEU A 722 38.30 -29.20 -5.00
N ASP A 723 38.82 -30.43 -5.01
CA ASP A 723 38.25 -31.55 -5.75
C ASP A 723 36.84 -31.88 -5.23
N VAL A 724 36.64 -32.02 -3.91
CA VAL A 724 35.31 -32.25 -3.31
C VAL A 724 34.33 -31.11 -3.62
N SER A 725 34.78 -29.86 -3.56
CA SER A 725 33.96 -28.70 -3.87
C SER A 725 33.51 -28.70 -5.35
N ARG A 726 34.41 -29.04 -6.28
CA ARG A 726 34.09 -29.16 -7.71
C ARG A 726 33.15 -30.34 -7.98
N ILE A 727 33.30 -31.44 -7.25
CA ILE A 727 32.42 -32.62 -7.31
C ILE A 727 31.00 -32.25 -6.87
N ILE A 728 30.83 -31.67 -5.67
CA ILE A 728 29.51 -31.28 -5.13
C ILE A 728 28.82 -30.27 -6.06
N ALA A 729 29.59 -29.38 -6.69
CA ALA A 729 29.08 -28.41 -7.64
C ALA A 729 28.74 -29.01 -9.03
N GLY A 730 29.07 -30.29 -9.29
CA GLY A 730 28.90 -30.94 -10.59
C GLY A 730 29.80 -30.36 -11.69
N LYS A 731 30.90 -29.69 -11.33
CA LYS A 731 31.79 -28.95 -12.25
C LYS A 731 33.12 -29.66 -12.50
N MET A 732 33.23 -30.95 -12.15
CA MET A 732 34.45 -31.72 -12.41
C MET A 732 34.47 -32.18 -13.87
N GLU A 733 35.21 -31.44 -14.71
CA GLU A 733 35.48 -31.82 -16.09
C GLU A 733 36.74 -32.72 -16.14
N LEU A 734 36.65 -33.85 -16.85
CA LEU A 734 37.75 -34.79 -17.04
C LEU A 734 38.34 -34.61 -18.44
N GLU A 735 39.66 -34.49 -18.53
CA GLU A 735 40.37 -34.53 -19.80
C GLU A 735 40.73 -35.98 -20.13
N ARG A 736 39.91 -36.66 -20.94
CA ARG A 736 40.03 -38.10 -21.15
C ARG A 736 40.80 -38.45 -22.43
N TYR A 737 41.81 -39.29 -22.29
CA TYR A 737 42.66 -39.80 -23.38
C TYR A 737 42.73 -41.33 -23.36
N PRO A 738 42.93 -42.00 -24.51
CA PRO A 738 43.32 -43.41 -24.53
C PRO A 738 44.66 -43.58 -23.80
N LEU A 739 44.70 -44.40 -22.77
CA LEU A 739 45.91 -44.60 -21.96
C LEU A 739 46.09 -46.04 -21.50
N ASP A 740 47.36 -46.40 -21.32
CA ASP A 740 47.78 -47.65 -20.69
C ASP A 740 47.87 -47.44 -19.18
N LEU A 741 47.21 -48.31 -18.41
CA LEU A 741 47.21 -48.24 -16.95
C LEU A 741 48.51 -48.77 -16.33
N VAL A 742 49.29 -49.59 -17.04
CA VAL A 742 50.52 -50.19 -16.48
C VAL A 742 51.53 -49.13 -16.05
N PRO A 743 51.89 -48.12 -16.88
CA PRO A 743 52.82 -47.06 -16.46
C PRO A 743 52.29 -46.22 -15.28
N ILE A 744 50.98 -45.94 -15.25
CA ILE A 744 50.35 -45.15 -14.18
C ILE A 744 50.45 -45.88 -12.84
N VAL A 745 50.17 -47.19 -12.84
CA VAL A 745 50.28 -48.02 -11.63
C VAL A 745 51.74 -48.16 -11.20
N GLN A 746 52.66 -48.35 -12.14
CA GLN A 746 54.11 -48.42 -11.84
C GLN A 746 54.63 -47.14 -11.18
N GLU A 747 54.22 -45.97 -11.69
CA GLU A 747 54.62 -44.68 -11.13
C GLU A 747 54.10 -44.50 -9.70
N ALA A 748 52.84 -44.90 -9.44
CA ALA A 748 52.26 -44.85 -8.11
C ALA A 748 52.91 -45.86 -7.13
N ILE A 749 53.34 -47.04 -7.61
CA ILE A 749 54.10 -48.01 -6.81
C ILE A 749 55.47 -47.43 -6.43
N GLU A 750 56.15 -46.77 -7.37
CA GLU A 750 57.45 -46.16 -7.10
C GLU A 750 57.36 -45.09 -6.00
N ALA A 751 56.28 -44.30 -6.02
CA ALA A 751 56.03 -43.25 -5.03
C ALA A 751 55.88 -43.78 -3.59
N ILE A 752 55.42 -45.02 -3.40
CA ILE A 752 55.25 -45.64 -2.07
C ILE A 752 56.42 -46.54 -1.66
N ARG A 753 57.40 -46.78 -2.54
CA ARG A 753 58.48 -47.75 -2.31
C ARG A 753 59.26 -47.46 -1.03
N GLY A 754 59.59 -46.19 -0.78
CA GLY A 754 60.30 -45.78 0.45
C GLY A 754 59.50 -46.03 1.73
N ASP A 755 58.18 -45.86 1.70
CA ASP A 755 57.31 -46.13 2.86
C ASP A 755 57.12 -47.63 3.10
N VAL A 756 57.06 -48.42 2.02
CA VAL A 756 57.03 -49.90 2.05
C VAL A 756 58.31 -50.44 2.68
N GLU A 757 59.48 -49.96 2.23
CA GLU A 757 60.78 -50.33 2.79
C GLU A 757 60.93 -49.87 4.26
N GLY A 758 60.51 -48.64 4.57
CA GLY A 758 60.56 -48.09 5.91
C GLY A 758 59.71 -48.86 6.94
N LYS A 759 58.60 -49.47 6.50
CA LYS A 759 57.75 -50.37 7.30
C LYS A 759 58.08 -51.86 7.13
N ALA A 760 59.12 -52.21 6.37
CA ALA A 760 59.50 -53.59 6.06
C ALA A 760 58.32 -54.45 5.52
N LEU A 761 57.46 -53.87 4.68
CA LEU A 761 56.28 -54.57 4.14
C LEU A 761 56.66 -55.49 2.98
N ALA A 762 56.05 -56.67 2.90
CA ALA A 762 56.17 -57.56 1.75
C ALA A 762 55.26 -57.07 0.61
N LEU A 763 55.84 -56.60 -0.49
CA LEU A 763 55.11 -56.08 -1.65
C LEU A 763 55.18 -57.06 -2.83
N THR A 764 54.03 -57.58 -3.26
CA THR A 764 53.89 -58.43 -4.45
C THR A 764 53.15 -57.64 -5.55
N VAL A 765 53.73 -57.59 -6.76
CA VAL A 765 53.19 -56.81 -7.88
C VAL A 765 53.04 -57.68 -9.11
N GLU A 766 51.81 -57.81 -9.60
CA GLU A 766 51.45 -58.53 -10.82
C GLU A 766 50.72 -57.58 -11.78
N LEU A 767 51.39 -57.15 -12.84
CA LEU A 767 50.80 -56.25 -13.86
C LEU A 767 50.78 -56.95 -15.21
N ASP A 768 49.59 -57.22 -15.74
CA ASP A 768 49.40 -57.83 -17.05
C ASP A 768 49.57 -56.76 -18.16
N PRO A 769 50.61 -56.85 -19.01
CA PRO A 769 50.83 -55.91 -20.11
C PRO A 769 49.73 -55.98 -21.20
N ALA A 770 48.89 -57.01 -21.19
CA ALA A 770 47.76 -57.19 -22.12
C ALA A 770 46.43 -56.65 -21.58
N THR A 771 46.44 -55.86 -20.49
CA THR A 771 45.25 -55.29 -19.86
C THR A 771 44.38 -54.47 -20.82
N GLY A 772 44.98 -53.78 -21.81
CA GLY A 772 44.28 -52.93 -22.80
C GLY A 772 44.22 -51.46 -22.41
N GLU A 773 43.84 -50.61 -23.37
CA GLU A 773 43.74 -49.16 -23.17
C GLU A 773 42.39 -48.77 -22.57
N VAL A 774 42.39 -47.82 -21.63
CA VAL A 774 41.17 -47.21 -21.06
C VAL A 774 41.08 -45.74 -21.49
N LEU A 775 39.87 -45.19 -21.52
CA LEU A 775 39.67 -43.76 -21.76
C LEU A 775 39.68 -43.02 -20.42
N GLY A 776 40.73 -42.24 -20.12
CA GLY A 776 40.75 -41.50 -18.87
C GLY A 776 41.75 -40.37 -18.75
N ASP A 777 41.66 -39.67 -17.64
CA ASP A 777 42.57 -38.60 -17.27
C ASP A 777 43.74 -39.21 -16.49
N PRO A 778 44.99 -39.13 -17.01
CA PRO A 778 46.13 -39.81 -16.42
C PRO A 778 46.44 -39.30 -15.00
N VAL A 779 46.29 -37.99 -14.75
CA VAL A 779 46.58 -37.40 -13.43
C VAL A 779 45.55 -37.86 -12.41
N ARG A 780 44.27 -37.92 -12.80
CA ARG A 780 43.18 -38.36 -11.91
C ARG A 780 43.20 -39.85 -11.65
N LEU A 781 43.57 -40.67 -12.63
CA LEU A 781 43.74 -42.10 -12.44
C LEU A 781 44.97 -42.42 -11.60
N GLN A 782 46.06 -41.68 -11.75
CA GLN A 782 47.21 -41.76 -10.84
C GLN A 782 46.81 -41.40 -9.40
N GLN A 783 45.97 -40.37 -9.21
CA GLN A 783 45.42 -40.00 -7.89
C GLN A 783 44.57 -41.14 -7.28
N VAL A 784 43.76 -41.82 -8.09
CA VAL A 784 42.98 -43.00 -7.65
C VAL A 784 43.91 -44.11 -7.13
N VAL A 785 44.93 -44.47 -7.92
CA VAL A 785 45.88 -45.53 -7.55
C VAL A 785 46.68 -45.13 -6.31
N ALA A 786 47.22 -43.91 -6.28
CA ALA A 786 48.00 -43.39 -5.16
C ALA A 786 47.20 -43.38 -3.85
N ASN A 787 45.92 -43.00 -3.88
CA ASN A 787 45.06 -43.01 -2.70
C ASN A 787 44.82 -44.43 -2.16
N LEU A 788 44.61 -45.42 -3.03
CA LEU A 788 44.44 -46.82 -2.62
C LEU A 788 45.73 -47.41 -2.06
N LEU A 789 46.87 -47.15 -2.72
CA LEU A 789 48.18 -47.64 -2.28
C LEU A 789 48.64 -46.98 -0.98
N SER A 790 48.46 -45.66 -0.84
CA SER A 790 48.78 -44.95 0.41
C SER A 790 47.94 -45.46 1.58
N ASN A 791 46.65 -45.75 1.35
CA ASN A 791 45.80 -46.38 2.37
C ASN A 791 46.30 -47.79 2.74
N ALA A 792 46.64 -48.63 1.76
CA ALA A 792 47.18 -49.96 2.02
C ALA A 792 48.46 -49.89 2.87
N VAL A 793 49.41 -49.01 2.52
CA VAL A 793 50.65 -48.81 3.31
C VAL A 793 50.35 -48.27 4.70
N LYS A 794 49.40 -47.32 4.82
CA LYS A 794 49.04 -46.69 6.09
C LYS A 794 48.47 -47.70 7.09
N PHE A 795 47.51 -48.51 6.67
CA PHE A 795 46.73 -49.40 7.54
C PHE A 795 47.31 -50.82 7.65
N THR A 796 48.38 -51.12 6.90
CA THR A 796 49.18 -52.34 7.12
C THR A 796 50.21 -52.11 8.23
N PRO A 797 50.25 -52.97 9.27
CA PRO A 797 51.27 -52.91 10.31
C PRO A 797 52.66 -53.28 9.75
N GLN A 798 53.72 -52.98 10.51
CA GLN A 798 55.10 -53.34 10.15
C GLN A 798 55.20 -54.86 9.86
N GLU A 799 55.99 -55.25 8.85
CA GLU A 799 56.13 -56.64 8.37
C GLU A 799 54.86 -57.28 7.74
N GLY A 800 53.79 -56.51 7.52
CA GLY A 800 52.61 -56.99 6.79
C GLY A 800 52.83 -57.14 5.29
N ARG A 801 51.80 -57.59 4.56
CA ARG A 801 51.84 -57.81 3.10
C ARG A 801 50.86 -56.92 2.35
N ILE A 802 51.28 -56.48 1.17
CA ILE A 802 50.46 -55.76 0.19
C ILE A 802 50.62 -56.46 -1.17
N GLU A 803 49.51 -56.82 -1.79
CA GLU A 803 49.45 -57.44 -3.10
C GLU A 803 48.75 -56.50 -4.08
N ILE A 804 49.39 -56.22 -5.21
CA ILE A 804 48.88 -55.34 -6.26
C ILE A 804 48.71 -56.17 -7.52
N HIS A 805 47.49 -56.19 -8.06
CA HIS A 805 47.18 -56.90 -9.30
C HIS A 805 46.49 -55.96 -10.30
N LEU A 806 47.01 -55.88 -11.52
CA LEU A 806 46.36 -55.23 -12.65
C LEU A 806 46.19 -56.25 -13.77
N GLY A 807 44.96 -56.49 -14.19
CA GLY A 807 44.68 -57.41 -15.28
C GLY A 807 43.35 -57.17 -15.96
N ARG A 808 43.13 -57.86 -17.07
CA ARG A 808 41.86 -57.81 -17.80
C ARG A 808 40.87 -58.83 -17.25
N GLU A 809 39.69 -58.36 -16.87
CA GLU A 809 38.55 -59.22 -16.56
C GLU A 809 37.35 -58.84 -17.45
N GLY A 810 37.09 -59.66 -18.46
CA GLY A 810 36.04 -59.41 -19.45
C GLY A 810 36.32 -58.17 -20.31
N GLY A 811 35.42 -57.18 -20.25
CA GLY A 811 35.52 -55.89 -20.95
C GLY A 811 36.16 -54.77 -20.13
N HIS A 812 36.67 -55.06 -18.93
CA HIS A 812 37.21 -54.06 -18.01
C HIS A 812 38.66 -54.36 -17.63
N ALA A 813 39.45 -53.30 -17.44
CA ALA A 813 40.71 -53.33 -16.75
C ALA A 813 40.42 -53.29 -15.25
N ARG A 814 40.89 -54.30 -14.51
CA ARG A 814 40.69 -54.40 -13.07
C ARG A 814 42.01 -54.21 -12.34
N PHE A 815 42.06 -53.16 -11.52
CA PHE A 815 43.13 -52.88 -10.58
C PHE A 815 42.69 -53.29 -9.17
N ARG A 816 43.47 -54.14 -8.49
CA ARG A 816 43.19 -54.63 -7.15
C ARG A 816 44.39 -54.37 -6.24
N VAL A 817 44.10 -53.86 -5.05
CA VAL A 817 45.06 -53.73 -3.95
C VAL A 817 44.52 -54.52 -2.76
N THR A 818 45.28 -55.51 -2.31
CA THR A 818 44.96 -56.33 -1.14
C THR A 818 46.00 -56.09 -0.07
N ASP A 819 45.57 -55.75 1.13
CA ASP A 819 46.44 -55.55 2.29
C ASP A 819 46.12 -56.56 3.40
N SER A 820 47.11 -56.86 4.24
CA SER A 820 46.93 -57.66 5.46
C SER A 820 46.78 -56.80 6.72
N GLY A 821 46.21 -55.61 6.58
CA GLY A 821 46.05 -54.62 7.65
C GLY A 821 44.91 -54.89 8.61
N GLU A 822 44.48 -53.84 9.30
CA GLU A 822 43.48 -53.90 10.38
C GLU A 822 42.07 -54.34 9.93
N GLY A 823 41.81 -54.48 8.63
CA GLY A 823 40.50 -54.87 8.09
C GLY A 823 39.39 -53.86 8.39
N ILE A 824 38.19 -54.10 7.85
CA ILE A 824 37.06 -53.16 7.92
C ILE A 824 35.84 -53.86 8.53
N GLU A 825 35.19 -53.19 9.48
CA GLU A 825 33.98 -53.71 10.12
C GLU A 825 32.79 -53.76 9.13
N PRO A 826 31.96 -54.82 9.14
CA PRO A 826 30.85 -54.97 8.19
C PRO A 826 29.87 -53.79 8.15
N ALA A 827 29.60 -53.16 9.30
CA ALA A 827 28.73 -51.99 9.37
C ALA A 827 29.36 -50.75 8.70
N LEU A 828 30.69 -50.65 8.72
CA LEU A 828 31.42 -49.52 8.14
C LEU A 828 31.64 -49.69 6.63
N LEU A 829 31.77 -50.93 6.13
CA LEU A 829 31.98 -51.24 4.70
C LEU A 829 30.94 -50.60 3.76
N ALA A 830 29.70 -50.42 4.21
CA ALA A 830 28.64 -49.77 3.41
C ALA A 830 28.87 -48.26 3.22
N HIS A 831 29.65 -47.63 4.12
CA HIS A 831 29.79 -46.19 4.23
C HIS A 831 31.23 -45.68 3.98
N ILE A 832 32.25 -46.52 3.87
CA ILE A 832 33.66 -46.10 3.69
C ILE A 832 33.95 -45.20 2.47
N PHE A 833 33.08 -45.20 1.46
CA PHE A 833 33.21 -44.32 0.29
C PHE A 833 32.42 -43.01 0.44
N GLU A 834 31.70 -42.80 1.54
CA GLU A 834 31.05 -41.53 1.84
C GLU A 834 32.09 -40.52 2.35
N PRO A 835 31.98 -39.22 2.00
CA PRO A 835 32.89 -38.20 2.48
C PRO A 835 32.90 -38.10 4.02
N PHE A 836 34.07 -37.87 4.61
CA PHE A 836 34.27 -37.62 6.04
C PHE A 836 34.02 -38.81 6.96
N GLN A 837 33.85 -40.02 6.42
CA GLN A 837 33.78 -41.23 7.24
C GLN A 837 35.17 -41.64 7.74
N GLN A 838 35.28 -41.88 9.05
CA GLN A 838 36.46 -42.41 9.73
C GLN A 838 36.04 -43.56 10.66
N ALA A 839 36.87 -44.60 10.78
CA ALA A 839 36.68 -45.65 11.77
C ALA A 839 37.04 -45.11 13.17
N ASP A 840 36.07 -45.08 14.09
CA ASP A 840 36.17 -44.76 15.53
C ASP A 840 37.19 -43.67 15.97
N SER A 841 36.68 -42.45 16.24
CA SER A 841 37.45 -41.30 16.76
C SER A 841 37.86 -41.39 18.24
N THR A 842 37.69 -42.54 18.90
CA THR A 842 37.77 -42.68 20.37
C THR A 842 38.99 -43.43 20.89
N THR A 843 39.94 -43.86 20.05
CA THR A 843 41.18 -44.51 20.52
C THR A 843 42.45 -43.79 20.06
N THR A 844 43.17 -43.28 21.05
CA THR A 844 44.59 -42.89 21.12
C THR A 844 45.44 -43.09 19.87
N ARG A 845 45.84 -41.95 19.26
CA ARG A 845 47.06 -41.72 18.45
C ARG A 845 47.49 -42.84 17.50
N SER A 846 47.10 -42.74 16.23
CA SER A 846 48.02 -43.11 15.13
C SER A 846 47.69 -42.51 13.75
N HIS A 847 46.45 -42.17 13.40
CA HIS A 847 46.14 -41.85 12.00
C HIS A 847 45.18 -40.65 11.79
N GLN A 848 45.74 -39.44 11.64
CA GLN A 848 45.02 -38.23 11.17
C GLN A 848 44.74 -38.28 9.64
N GLY A 849 43.64 -37.66 9.19
CA GLY A 849 43.30 -37.45 7.77
C GLY A 849 41.81 -37.19 7.56
N LEU A 850 41.40 -36.31 6.64
CA LEU A 850 40.01 -35.80 6.47
C LEU A 850 38.94 -36.84 6.08
N GLY A 851 39.28 -38.11 5.83
CA GLY A 851 38.33 -39.13 5.38
C GLY A 851 37.80 -38.89 3.96
N LEU A 852 38.56 -38.18 3.12
CA LEU A 852 38.14 -37.79 1.76
C LEU A 852 38.69 -38.70 0.66
N GLY A 853 39.81 -39.39 0.90
CA GLY A 853 40.53 -40.13 -0.15
C GLY A 853 39.71 -41.19 -0.86
N LEU A 854 38.94 -42.01 -0.13
CA LEU A 854 38.09 -43.05 -0.73
C LEU A 854 36.86 -42.46 -1.43
N ALA A 855 36.28 -41.38 -0.90
CA ALA A 855 35.18 -40.67 -1.57
C ALA A 855 35.62 -40.07 -2.91
N ILE A 856 36.83 -39.49 -2.96
CA ILE A 856 37.45 -39.01 -4.20
C ILE A 856 37.70 -40.17 -5.17
N VAL A 857 38.23 -41.30 -4.69
CA VAL A 857 38.42 -42.51 -5.51
C VAL A 857 37.11 -42.94 -6.18
N ARG A 858 36.03 -43.05 -5.42
CA ARG A 858 34.73 -43.46 -5.97
C ARG A 858 34.23 -42.50 -7.04
N GLN A 859 34.27 -41.20 -6.76
CA GLN A 859 33.81 -40.17 -7.69
C GLN A 859 34.64 -40.12 -8.97
N LEU A 860 35.97 -40.19 -8.87
CA LEU A 860 36.84 -40.21 -10.03
C LEU A 860 36.63 -41.48 -10.86
N VAL A 861 36.53 -42.66 -10.23
CA VAL A 861 36.28 -43.93 -10.95
C VAL A 861 34.91 -43.93 -11.64
N GLU A 862 33.85 -43.49 -10.96
CA GLU A 862 32.50 -43.37 -11.55
C GLU A 862 32.47 -42.34 -12.70
N ALA A 863 33.19 -41.21 -12.55
CA ALA A 863 33.32 -40.20 -13.60
C ALA A 863 34.12 -40.72 -14.83
N HIS A 864 34.94 -41.75 -14.67
CA HIS A 864 35.60 -42.46 -15.77
C HIS A 864 34.74 -43.60 -16.35
N GLY A 865 33.49 -43.75 -15.91
CA GLY A 865 32.59 -44.83 -16.33
C GLY A 865 32.93 -46.20 -15.71
N GLY A 866 33.75 -46.21 -14.68
CA GLY A 866 34.19 -47.39 -13.95
C GLY A 866 33.39 -47.67 -12.68
N ARG A 867 33.84 -48.66 -11.90
CA ARG A 867 33.28 -49.03 -10.59
C ARG A 867 34.39 -49.30 -9.59
N VAL A 868 34.17 -48.92 -8.33
CA VAL A 868 35.06 -49.26 -7.21
C VAL A 868 34.30 -50.10 -6.18
N ARG A 869 34.99 -51.07 -5.57
CA ARG A 869 34.47 -51.92 -4.50
C ARG A 869 35.55 -52.14 -3.44
N ALA A 870 35.10 -52.44 -2.23
CA ALA A 870 35.96 -52.84 -1.13
C ALA A 870 35.36 -54.08 -0.46
N GLU A 871 36.23 -55.01 -0.08
CA GLU A 871 35.87 -56.27 0.55
C GLU A 871 36.80 -56.47 1.77
N SER A 872 36.24 -56.89 2.90
CA SER A 872 37.00 -57.27 4.09
C SER A 872 36.21 -58.30 4.88
N ALA A 873 36.87 -59.31 5.41
CA ALA A 873 36.25 -60.36 6.24
C ALA A 873 36.03 -59.91 7.70
N GLY A 874 36.35 -58.67 8.04
CA GLY A 874 36.23 -58.09 9.38
C GLY A 874 37.55 -57.55 9.92
N ARG A 875 37.54 -57.03 11.16
CA ARG A 875 38.75 -56.49 11.81
C ARG A 875 39.86 -57.55 11.92
N GLY A 876 41.09 -57.15 11.61
CA GLY A 876 42.31 -57.96 11.63
C GLY A 876 42.50 -58.90 10.43
N GLN A 877 41.60 -58.89 9.45
CA GLN A 877 41.63 -59.80 8.30
C GLN A 877 42.11 -59.14 6.99
N GLY A 878 42.60 -57.90 7.05
CA GLY A 878 42.96 -57.13 5.87
C GLY A 878 41.77 -56.63 5.04
N ALA A 879 42.07 -55.91 3.98
CA ALA A 879 41.06 -55.40 3.05
C ALA A 879 41.51 -55.56 1.59
N THR A 880 40.54 -55.61 0.68
CA THR A 880 40.76 -55.65 -0.76
C THR A 880 39.96 -54.55 -1.42
N PHE A 881 40.63 -53.66 -2.12
CA PHE A 881 40.01 -52.60 -2.92
C PHE A 881 40.17 -52.94 -4.40
N SER A 882 39.07 -52.91 -5.15
CA SER A 882 39.04 -53.22 -6.58
C SER A 882 38.44 -52.07 -7.37
N VAL A 883 39.16 -51.61 -8.40
CA VAL A 883 38.73 -50.59 -9.37
C VAL A 883 38.59 -51.25 -10.74
N GLU A 884 37.46 -51.04 -11.39
CA GLU A 884 37.14 -51.56 -12.73
C GLU A 884 36.93 -50.40 -13.70
N LEU A 885 37.67 -50.36 -14.80
CA LEU A 885 37.55 -49.33 -15.85
C LEU A 885 37.27 -49.98 -17.21
N PRO A 886 36.40 -49.41 -18.05
CA PRO A 886 36.07 -50.00 -19.35
C PRO A 886 37.25 -49.92 -20.33
N ILE A 887 37.59 -51.04 -20.96
CA ILE A 887 38.63 -51.11 -22.00
C ILE A 887 38.04 -50.63 -23.32
N ILE A 888 38.73 -49.69 -23.97
CA ILE A 888 38.32 -49.13 -25.27
C ILE A 888 39.07 -49.76 -26.45
N ALA A 889 40.28 -50.29 -26.23
CA ALA A 889 41.07 -50.97 -27.26
C ALA A 889 41.98 -52.04 -26.65
N LEU A 890 42.13 -53.17 -27.34
CA LEU A 890 43.04 -54.23 -26.92
C LEU A 890 44.42 -54.02 -27.51
N ARG A 891 45.44 -54.02 -26.64
CA ARG A 891 46.83 -53.94 -27.05
C ARG A 891 47.28 -55.33 -27.53
N THR A 892 47.56 -55.48 -28.82
CA THR A 892 48.36 -56.62 -29.31
C THR A 892 49.81 -56.36 -28.91
N ALA A 893 50.39 -57.25 -28.11
CA ALA A 893 51.75 -57.13 -27.59
C ALA A 893 52.77 -56.79 -28.70
N ARG A 894 53.28 -55.55 -28.68
CA ARG A 894 54.56 -55.20 -29.31
C ARG A 894 55.59 -55.14 -28.19
N ALA A 895 56.41 -56.19 -28.13
CA ALA A 895 57.64 -56.20 -27.38
C ALA A 895 58.58 -55.10 -27.90
N GLY A 896 59.23 -54.37 -26.99
CA GLY A 896 60.41 -53.57 -27.30
C GLY A 896 60.30 -52.10 -26.93
N ALA A 897 60.61 -51.78 -25.68
CA ALA A 897 61.61 -50.77 -25.30
C ALA A 897 61.54 -50.56 -23.78
N VAL A 898 62.25 -51.40 -23.03
CA VAL A 898 62.68 -51.03 -21.68
C VAL A 898 63.70 -49.92 -21.88
N ALA A 899 63.33 -48.68 -21.55
CA ALA A 899 64.32 -47.62 -21.38
C ALA A 899 65.06 -47.94 -20.07
N GLU A 900 66.33 -48.33 -20.16
CA GLU A 900 67.19 -48.52 -19.00
C GLU A 900 67.22 -47.25 -18.13
N PRO A 901 67.27 -47.38 -16.79
CA PRO A 901 67.55 -46.25 -15.92
C PRO A 901 68.98 -45.76 -16.21
N ARG A 902 69.11 -44.65 -16.95
CA ARG A 902 70.38 -43.99 -17.14
C ARG A 902 70.87 -43.43 -15.80
N GLU A 903 72.06 -43.85 -15.40
CA GLU A 903 72.82 -43.26 -14.30
C GLU A 903 72.83 -41.72 -14.43
N ARG A 904 72.26 -41.05 -13.43
CA ARG A 904 72.24 -39.58 -13.31
C ARG A 904 73.64 -39.09 -12.96
N ALA A 905 74.49 -38.94 -13.98
CA ALA A 905 75.75 -38.23 -13.87
C ALA A 905 75.50 -36.71 -13.98
N THR A 906 76.19 -35.96 -13.10
CA THR A 906 76.27 -34.50 -12.98
C THR A 906 76.19 -33.73 -14.31
N LEU A 907 74.99 -33.34 -14.74
CA LEU A 907 74.79 -32.46 -15.88
C LEU A 907 75.19 -31.02 -15.50
N ARG A 908 76.07 -30.39 -16.30
CA ARG A 908 76.55 -29.01 -16.13
C ARG A 908 76.13 -28.15 -17.31
N LEU A 909 75.79 -26.89 -17.03
CA LEU A 909 75.37 -25.87 -18.01
C LEU A 909 76.45 -24.81 -18.23
N ASP A 910 77.71 -25.14 -17.93
CA ASP A 910 78.85 -24.19 -18.00
C ASP A 910 78.91 -23.48 -19.36
N GLY A 911 78.93 -22.15 -19.33
CA GLY A 911 79.06 -21.30 -20.51
C GLY A 911 77.77 -21.05 -21.31
N LEU A 912 76.62 -21.56 -20.84
CA LEU A 912 75.31 -21.34 -21.47
C LEU A 912 74.67 -20.04 -20.95
N ARG A 913 74.34 -19.10 -21.84
CA ARG A 913 73.57 -17.90 -21.52
C ARG A 913 72.06 -18.14 -21.66
N VAL A 914 71.36 -18.23 -20.54
CA VAL A 914 69.92 -18.52 -20.49
C VAL A 914 69.14 -17.27 -20.12
N LEU A 915 68.13 -16.91 -20.91
CA LEU A 915 67.15 -15.88 -20.56
C LEU A 915 65.90 -16.55 -19.98
N VAL A 916 65.57 -16.27 -18.73
CA VAL A 916 64.34 -16.75 -18.06
C VAL A 916 63.32 -15.62 -18.01
N VAL A 917 62.12 -15.87 -18.54
CA VAL A 917 61.00 -14.92 -18.58
C VAL A 917 59.82 -15.49 -17.80
N ASP A 918 59.46 -14.83 -16.71
CA ASP A 918 58.34 -15.23 -15.84
C ASP A 918 57.85 -13.98 -15.09
N ASP A 919 56.54 -13.75 -15.00
CA ASP A 919 55.98 -12.57 -14.33
C ASP A 919 56.03 -12.69 -12.79
N HIS A 920 56.16 -13.91 -12.26
CA HIS A 920 56.27 -14.15 -10.83
C HIS A 920 57.72 -14.02 -10.34
N GLY A 921 57.98 -13.01 -9.50
CA GLY A 921 59.32 -12.68 -8.97
C GLY A 921 60.03 -13.86 -8.30
N ASP A 922 59.40 -14.51 -7.32
CA ASP A 922 60.01 -15.60 -6.56
C ASP A 922 60.33 -16.85 -7.41
N ALA A 923 59.42 -17.24 -8.32
CA ALA A 923 59.64 -18.37 -9.22
C ALA A 923 60.78 -18.10 -10.21
N ARG A 924 60.82 -16.88 -10.76
CA ARG A 924 61.89 -16.40 -11.65
C ARG A 924 63.25 -16.41 -10.94
N GLU A 925 63.30 -15.95 -9.69
CA GLU A 925 64.53 -15.89 -8.90
C GLU A 925 65.05 -17.29 -8.54
N LEU A 926 64.15 -18.19 -8.12
CA LEU A 926 64.49 -19.59 -7.82
C LEU A 926 65.07 -20.32 -9.04
N LEU A 927 64.42 -20.22 -10.20
CA LEU A 927 64.92 -20.81 -11.45
C LEU A 927 66.28 -20.22 -11.83
N GLY A 928 66.44 -18.90 -11.65
CA GLY A 928 67.71 -18.22 -11.87
C GLY A 928 68.84 -18.74 -10.98
N LEU A 929 68.56 -19.00 -9.70
CA LEU A 929 69.52 -19.54 -8.75
C LEU A 929 69.97 -20.95 -9.14
N VAL A 930 69.02 -21.86 -9.41
CA VAL A 930 69.32 -23.26 -9.72
C VAL A 930 70.14 -23.39 -11.01
N LEU A 931 69.82 -22.62 -12.04
CA LEU A 931 70.56 -22.63 -13.30
C LEU A 931 71.99 -22.07 -13.12
N ARG A 932 72.18 -21.04 -12.28
CA ARG A 932 73.52 -20.48 -11.95
C ARG A 932 74.37 -21.46 -11.15
N GLU A 933 73.80 -22.16 -10.18
CA GLU A 933 74.51 -23.20 -9.41
C GLU A 933 75.05 -24.32 -10.31
N ARG A 934 74.43 -24.53 -11.47
CA ARG A 934 74.83 -25.52 -12.48
C ARG A 934 75.75 -24.96 -13.57
N GLY A 935 76.19 -23.71 -13.46
CA GLY A 935 77.20 -23.08 -14.33
C GLY A 935 76.66 -22.21 -15.47
N ALA A 936 75.34 -22.03 -15.59
CA ALA A 936 74.76 -21.14 -16.60
C ALA A 936 74.89 -19.65 -16.22
N GLU A 937 75.08 -18.80 -17.22
CA GLU A 937 74.92 -17.35 -17.08
C GLU A 937 73.44 -17.00 -17.31
N VAL A 938 72.73 -16.59 -16.25
CA VAL A 938 71.27 -16.41 -16.32
C VAL A 938 70.87 -14.93 -16.27
N LEU A 939 70.15 -14.48 -17.30
CA LEU A 939 69.43 -13.21 -17.34
C LEU A 939 67.95 -13.44 -17.01
N LEU A 940 67.34 -12.53 -16.27
CA LEU A 940 65.95 -12.64 -15.82
C LEU A 940 65.14 -11.49 -16.42
N ALA A 941 63.94 -11.78 -16.90
CA ALA A 941 62.96 -10.79 -17.36
C ALA A 941 61.60 -11.04 -16.71
N GLY A 942 60.93 -9.98 -16.28
CA GLY A 942 59.58 -10.04 -15.70
C GLY A 942 58.43 -10.01 -16.70
N GLY A 943 58.74 -9.98 -18.00
CA GLY A 943 57.74 -10.01 -19.05
C GLY A 943 58.33 -9.78 -20.44
N VAL A 944 57.45 -9.78 -21.44
CA VAL A 944 57.82 -9.77 -22.87
C VAL A 944 58.65 -8.55 -23.26
N ALA A 945 58.32 -7.36 -22.76
CA ALA A 945 59.04 -6.13 -23.12
C ALA A 945 60.51 -6.16 -22.67
N GLU A 946 60.75 -6.55 -21.43
CA GLU A 946 62.11 -6.68 -20.87
C GLU A 946 62.89 -7.82 -21.54
N ALA A 947 62.22 -8.93 -21.86
CA ALA A 947 62.82 -10.03 -22.59
C ALA A 947 63.31 -9.61 -23.98
N LEU A 948 62.53 -8.81 -24.72
CA LEU A 948 62.94 -8.29 -26.04
C LEU A 948 64.09 -7.29 -25.95
N GLU A 949 64.14 -6.44 -24.92
CA GLU A 949 65.27 -5.54 -24.69
C GLU A 949 66.57 -6.31 -24.39
N LEU A 950 66.50 -7.34 -23.55
CA LEU A 950 67.65 -8.19 -23.22
C LEU A 950 68.12 -8.99 -24.43
N LEU A 951 67.18 -9.52 -25.21
CA LEU A 951 67.50 -10.18 -26.47
C LEU A 951 68.19 -9.20 -27.42
N ALA A 952 67.77 -7.94 -27.53
CA ALA A 952 68.43 -6.97 -28.42
C ALA A 952 69.88 -6.60 -28.00
N ARG A 953 70.20 -6.68 -26.70
CA ARG A 953 71.48 -6.19 -26.14
C ARG A 953 72.48 -7.30 -25.79
N ALA A 954 72.03 -8.54 -25.63
CA ALA A 954 72.87 -9.67 -25.24
C ALA A 954 72.74 -10.85 -26.23
N ASN A 955 73.84 -11.59 -26.36
CA ASN A 955 73.82 -12.90 -27.00
C ASN A 955 73.26 -13.90 -25.99
N ILE A 956 72.11 -14.49 -26.32
CA ILE A 956 71.39 -15.48 -25.51
C ILE A 956 71.46 -16.79 -26.27
N ASP A 957 71.83 -17.87 -25.56
CA ASP A 957 71.96 -19.21 -26.14
C ASP A 957 70.66 -20.00 -26.02
N VAL A 958 69.85 -19.76 -24.97
CA VAL A 958 68.53 -20.39 -24.80
C VAL A 958 67.52 -19.43 -24.13
N LEU A 959 66.29 -19.41 -24.63
CA LEU A 959 65.15 -18.73 -24.00
C LEU A 959 64.30 -19.74 -23.20
N VAL A 960 63.98 -19.43 -21.95
CA VAL A 960 62.99 -20.16 -21.14
C VAL A 960 61.89 -19.17 -20.77
N SER A 961 60.66 -19.41 -21.19
CA SER A 961 59.56 -18.44 -21.02
C SER A 961 58.31 -19.10 -20.48
N ASP A 962 57.66 -18.46 -19.52
CA ASP A 962 56.26 -18.74 -19.22
C ASP A 962 55.38 -18.44 -20.43
N LEU A 963 54.32 -19.22 -20.60
CA LEU A 963 53.29 -18.98 -21.61
C LEU A 963 52.25 -17.98 -21.11
N ALA A 964 51.89 -17.99 -19.83
CA ALA A 964 50.77 -17.21 -19.31
C ALA A 964 51.26 -15.97 -18.55
N MET A 965 51.59 -14.91 -19.28
CA MET A 965 52.06 -13.63 -18.70
C MET A 965 51.06 -12.49 -18.95
N PRO A 966 50.88 -11.54 -18.01
CA PRO A 966 50.00 -10.39 -18.20
C PRO A 966 50.45 -9.45 -19.32
N GLY A 967 49.51 -8.97 -20.14
CA GLY A 967 49.72 -7.97 -21.20
C GLY A 967 50.12 -8.57 -22.55
N ALA A 968 51.24 -9.28 -22.61
CA ALA A 968 51.66 -10.05 -23.78
C ALA A 968 52.11 -11.44 -23.32
N ASP A 969 51.57 -12.48 -23.95
CA ASP A 969 51.80 -13.86 -23.55
C ASP A 969 53.07 -14.45 -24.18
N GLY A 970 53.48 -15.63 -23.73
CA GLY A 970 54.68 -16.30 -24.25
C GLY A 970 54.60 -16.63 -25.74
N TYR A 971 53.38 -16.75 -26.29
CA TYR A 971 53.15 -16.91 -27.73
C TYR A 971 53.54 -15.65 -28.51
N ALA A 972 53.13 -14.47 -28.03
CA ALA A 972 53.52 -13.20 -28.63
C ALA A 972 55.04 -12.95 -28.55
N LEU A 973 55.68 -13.40 -27.47
CA LEU A 973 57.15 -13.32 -27.34
C LEU A 973 57.85 -14.17 -28.39
N ILE A 974 57.49 -15.46 -28.50
CA ILE A 974 58.19 -16.36 -29.41
C ILE A 974 57.96 -15.99 -30.88
N GLU A 975 56.77 -15.50 -31.24
CA GLU A 975 56.47 -15.00 -32.58
C GLU A 975 57.41 -13.85 -32.97
N ARG A 976 57.60 -12.88 -32.04
CA ARG A 976 58.53 -11.75 -32.23
C ARG A 976 59.99 -12.21 -32.36
N VAL A 977 60.39 -13.18 -31.54
CA VAL A 977 61.74 -13.75 -31.54
C VAL A 977 62.01 -14.47 -32.87
N ARG A 978 61.04 -15.24 -33.38
CA ARG A 978 61.17 -15.93 -34.67
C ARG A 978 61.21 -14.94 -35.84
N ALA A 979 60.43 -13.86 -35.79
CA ALA A 979 60.45 -12.81 -36.82
C ALA A 979 61.78 -12.03 -36.90
N THR A 980 62.52 -11.92 -35.79
CA THR A 980 63.74 -11.08 -35.70
C THR A 980 65.05 -11.87 -35.70
N ARG A 981 65.06 -13.10 -35.15
CA ARG A 981 66.26 -13.94 -35.01
C ARG A 981 66.17 -15.29 -35.72
N GLY A 982 65.02 -15.63 -36.32
CA GLY A 982 64.80 -16.91 -36.98
C GLY A 982 64.72 -18.11 -36.01
N PRO A 983 64.75 -19.35 -36.53
CA PRO A 983 64.62 -20.58 -35.72
C PRO A 983 65.89 -20.93 -34.91
N ALA A 984 66.97 -20.15 -35.04
CA ALA A 984 68.30 -20.47 -34.51
C ALA A 984 68.41 -20.38 -32.98
N LEU A 985 67.54 -19.62 -32.29
CA LEU A 985 67.52 -19.54 -30.83
C LEU A 985 66.59 -20.63 -30.25
N PRO A 986 67.12 -21.66 -29.55
CA PRO A 986 66.30 -22.63 -28.84
C PRO A 986 65.43 -21.94 -27.78
N ALA A 987 64.16 -22.32 -27.71
CA ALA A 987 63.22 -21.78 -26.73
C ALA A 987 62.43 -22.89 -26.02
N VAL A 988 62.30 -22.79 -24.71
CA VAL A 988 61.53 -23.69 -23.85
C VAL A 988 60.31 -22.95 -23.29
N ALA A 989 59.12 -23.48 -23.54
CA ALA A 989 57.88 -22.98 -22.95
C ALA A 989 57.64 -23.60 -21.56
N LEU A 990 57.36 -22.78 -20.55
CA LEU A 990 56.88 -23.24 -19.25
C LEU A 990 55.34 -23.20 -19.27
N THR A 991 54.69 -24.35 -19.06
CA THR A 991 53.23 -24.49 -19.23
C THR A 991 52.57 -24.92 -17.94
N ALA A 992 51.43 -24.34 -17.59
CA ALA A 992 50.65 -24.75 -16.41
C ALA A 992 49.86 -26.07 -16.63
N TYR A 993 49.79 -26.57 -17.86
CA TYR A 993 49.02 -27.74 -18.27
C TYR A 993 49.86 -28.70 -19.12
N ALA A 994 49.68 -30.01 -18.90
CA ALA A 994 50.41 -31.09 -19.55
C ALA A 994 49.70 -31.68 -20.80
N GLY A 995 48.62 -31.05 -21.27
CA GLY A 995 47.83 -31.54 -22.41
C GLY A 995 48.59 -31.53 -23.73
N VAL A 996 48.37 -32.55 -24.57
CA VAL A 996 49.01 -32.74 -25.88
C VAL A 996 48.78 -31.52 -26.80
N ASP A 997 47.61 -30.88 -26.71
CA ASP A 997 47.25 -29.69 -27.51
C ASP A 997 48.08 -28.45 -27.16
N VAL A 998 48.44 -28.25 -25.89
CA VAL A 998 49.28 -27.12 -25.46
C VAL A 998 50.73 -27.33 -25.91
N ARG A 999 51.21 -28.57 -25.86
CA ARG A 999 52.51 -28.95 -26.40
C ARG A 999 52.58 -28.73 -27.91
N GLU A 1000 51.60 -29.24 -28.66
CA GLU A 1000 51.56 -29.06 -30.12
C GLU A 1000 51.46 -27.59 -30.50
N ARG A 1001 50.66 -26.81 -29.77
CA ARG A 1001 50.50 -25.37 -30.01
C ARG A 1001 51.76 -24.57 -29.65
N ALA A 1002 52.46 -24.90 -28.56
CA ALA A 1002 53.73 -24.26 -28.21
C ALA A 1002 54.82 -24.54 -29.25
N LEU A 1003 54.92 -25.80 -29.70
CA LEU A 1003 55.85 -26.18 -30.77
C LEU A 1003 55.48 -25.50 -32.10
N ALA A 1004 54.19 -25.47 -32.47
CA ALA A 1004 53.70 -24.80 -33.67
C ALA A 1004 53.93 -23.28 -33.67
N ALA A 1005 53.87 -22.65 -32.49
CA ALA A 1005 54.19 -21.23 -32.31
C ALA A 1005 55.69 -20.92 -32.42
N GLY A 1006 56.56 -21.94 -32.43
CA GLY A 1006 57.99 -21.80 -32.64
C GLY A 1006 58.85 -22.08 -31.41
N PHE A 1007 58.31 -22.61 -30.30
CA PHE A 1007 59.14 -23.15 -29.22
C PHE A 1007 59.82 -24.45 -29.65
N THR A 1008 61.01 -24.71 -29.10
CA THR A 1008 61.81 -25.92 -29.37
C THR A 1008 61.44 -27.06 -28.43
N ALA A 1009 61.07 -26.74 -27.20
CA ALA A 1009 60.62 -27.71 -26.21
C ALA A 1009 59.66 -27.06 -25.19
N HIS A 1010 59.14 -27.86 -24.27
CA HIS A 1010 58.26 -27.39 -23.19
C HIS A 1010 58.57 -28.12 -21.88
N ALA A 1011 58.24 -27.50 -20.75
CA ALA A 1011 58.31 -28.04 -19.41
C ALA A 1011 57.06 -27.62 -18.62
N THR A 1012 56.53 -28.48 -17.75
CA THR A 1012 55.31 -28.22 -16.98
C THR A 1012 55.62 -27.49 -15.67
N LYS A 1013 54.72 -26.61 -15.23
CA LYS A 1013 54.77 -25.95 -13.91
C LYS A 1013 54.01 -26.81 -12.88
N PRO A 1014 54.52 -26.98 -11.65
CA PRO A 1014 55.79 -26.47 -11.13
C PRO A 1014 56.99 -27.18 -11.77
N VAL A 1015 57.94 -26.40 -12.24
CA VAL A 1015 59.09 -26.91 -13.01
C VAL A 1015 60.03 -27.64 -12.06
N ASN A 1016 60.25 -28.93 -12.29
CA ASN A 1016 61.32 -29.67 -11.65
C ASN A 1016 62.67 -29.14 -12.21
N PRO A 1017 63.55 -28.57 -11.38
CA PRO A 1017 64.77 -27.97 -11.88
C PRO A 1017 65.71 -28.96 -12.58
N GLU A 1018 65.75 -30.22 -12.13
CA GLU A 1018 66.59 -31.26 -12.75
C GLU A 1018 66.10 -31.64 -14.16
N ASP A 1019 64.79 -31.73 -14.36
CA ASP A 1019 64.18 -32.03 -15.66
C ASP A 1019 64.41 -30.89 -16.65
N LEU A 1020 64.37 -29.63 -16.16
CA LEU A 1020 64.71 -28.46 -16.95
C LEU A 1020 66.19 -28.46 -17.35
N ILE A 1021 67.12 -28.79 -16.44
CA ILE A 1021 68.55 -28.89 -16.74
C ILE A 1021 68.79 -29.96 -17.81
N GLU A 1022 68.20 -31.14 -17.66
CA GLU A 1022 68.32 -32.22 -18.65
C GLU A 1022 67.78 -31.80 -20.02
N LEU A 1023 66.66 -31.09 -20.04
CA LEU A 1023 66.08 -30.55 -21.26
C LEU A 1023 67.01 -29.53 -21.93
N LEU A 1024 67.55 -28.59 -21.16
CA LEU A 1024 68.46 -27.55 -21.66
C LEU A 1024 69.76 -28.11 -22.23
N VAL A 1025 70.30 -29.19 -21.64
CA VAL A 1025 71.49 -29.88 -22.18
C VAL A 1025 71.21 -30.54 -23.53
N LYS A 1026 69.99 -31.05 -23.74
CA LYS A 1026 69.60 -31.79 -24.96
C LYS A 1026 69.21 -30.90 -26.14
N LEU A 1027 69.06 -29.59 -25.95
CA LEU A 1027 68.66 -28.68 -27.02
C LEU A 1027 69.78 -28.56 -28.08
N PRO A 1028 69.43 -28.54 -29.38
CA PRO A 1028 70.41 -28.38 -30.45
C PRO A 1028 71.09 -27.02 -30.34
N ARG A 1029 72.43 -27.03 -30.30
CA ARG A 1029 73.26 -25.83 -30.31
C ARG A 1029 73.63 -25.50 -31.76
N PHE A 1030 73.43 -24.26 -32.19
CA PHE A 1030 73.78 -23.78 -33.53
C PHE A 1030 74.89 -22.74 -33.48
#